data_AF-A0AAJ0GVH0-F1
#
_entry.id   AF-A0AAJ0GVH0-F1
#
_cell.length_a   1.000
_cell.length_b   1.000
_cell.length_c   1.000
_cell.angle_alpha   90.00
_cell.angle_beta   90.00
_cell.angle_gamma   90.00
#
_symmetry.space_group_name_H-M   'P 1'
#
loop_
_entity.id
_entity.type
_entity.pdbx_description
1 polymer ?
#
loop_
_entity_poly.entity_id
_entity_poly.type
_entity_poly.pdbx_seq_one_letter_code
_entity_poly.pdbx_strand_id
1 'polypeptide(L)'
;MSEEKPPVSFIGLGAMGFGMATHLVKQGYPVTGFDVWAPTLERFRAAGGLTATNPSEAVAEKLFCVCMVATPQQAQSVLLDGPDPAVPALPKGAVLLLCSTVPCDYVQSLERQLRNIGRDDILLVDSPVSGGAARAADGTLSIMAGTSDAAVEKARPLLAEMADPTKLYMVQGGVGAGSNMKMVHQVLAACQILAASEAMGFAQGLGLDLARTQKAVLASDAWNWMFEHRTPRMLTQFQPVASAVNIIVKDTAIITAEAKRRGFRVPMTTAAESGYREAVAKGYGSDDDSSLLRLYTESGTGTAATAAPEGSSADKTDEERLALVVDLLRAINLCAAGESLAFANAVGLDLDQVLDLCVNAAGASTMLKIYGPPIINALRIGAASKNWTATDGSPSLGEVADRLQHVVQSAEQLKVPLFLGLEASRVFREALQSGPPGLAVAAVVNLPFTTSSQSTTHAANMENAIRPHFFKHGRPESDPEEERKCHWCQIRSFKTHKSIPITIVNELDEAVLNPEFRFIDHNIIADDVPVAEEAFRVGCDCTDDEDCMYGTCQCLDEMEPDDDEDDDGSNGRPRRKRFAYYSSGSKAGLLKNRILHSREPIYECHEGCNCSPQCPNRVVERGRTVPLQIFRTEDRGWGVRCPVDIKKGQFVDRYLGEIITSEEADRRRTQASISQRKDVYLFALDKFSDPDSIDPLLAAPPLEVDGEWMSGPTRFINHSCEPNMRIFARVGDHADKHIHDLALFAIRDIPAGEELTFDYVDGLETMEDDAHDPNKKKDMTKCLCHTKSCRGFLW
;
A
#
# COMPACT_ATOMS: atom_id res chain seq x y z
N MET A 1 -38.21 -18.47 44.12
CA MET A 1 -37.27 -19.36 43.40
C MET A 1 -36.42 -18.44 42.55
N SER A 2 -35.14 -18.26 42.88
CA SER A 2 -34.24 -17.55 41.96
C SER A 2 -34.16 -18.36 40.67
N GLU A 3 -34.44 -17.75 39.52
CA GLU A 3 -34.18 -18.40 38.23
C GLU A 3 -32.73 -18.88 38.19
N GLU A 4 -32.54 -20.16 37.88
CA GLU A 4 -31.22 -20.77 37.75
C GLU A 4 -30.50 -20.13 36.56
N LYS A 5 -29.29 -19.60 36.77
CA LYS A 5 -28.51 -18.93 35.72
C LYS A 5 -28.11 -19.95 34.63
N PRO A 6 -28.16 -19.59 33.34
CA PRO A 6 -27.84 -20.52 32.26
C PRO A 6 -26.35 -20.90 32.27
N PRO A 7 -25.98 -22.11 31.82
CA PRO A 7 -24.59 -22.50 31.69
C PRO A 7 -23.88 -21.73 30.56
N VAL A 8 -22.61 -21.39 30.77
CA VAL A 8 -21.79 -20.59 29.84
C VAL A 8 -20.48 -21.31 29.55
N SER A 9 -20.08 -21.41 28.28
CA SER A 9 -18.72 -21.77 27.90
C SER A 9 -17.84 -20.54 27.76
N PHE A 10 -16.59 -20.66 28.18
CA PHE A 10 -15.61 -19.58 28.12
C PHE A 10 -14.31 -20.08 27.51
N ILE A 11 -13.98 -19.60 26.31
CA ILE A 11 -12.78 -19.98 25.57
C ILE A 11 -11.77 -18.84 25.67
N GLY A 12 -10.58 -19.13 26.21
CA GLY A 12 -9.52 -18.18 26.47
C GLY A 12 -9.56 -17.66 27.91
N LEU A 13 -8.61 -18.10 28.73
CA LEU A 13 -8.43 -17.78 30.15
C LEU A 13 -7.13 -17.00 30.39
N GLY A 14 -6.72 -16.20 29.41
CA GLY A 14 -5.69 -15.17 29.58
C GLY A 14 -6.12 -14.08 30.58
N ALA A 15 -5.31 -13.02 30.74
CA ALA A 15 -5.54 -12.00 31.78
C ALA A 15 -6.97 -11.42 31.80
N MET A 16 -7.51 -11.06 30.63
CA MET A 16 -8.88 -10.55 30.50
C MET A 16 -9.93 -11.66 30.68
N GLY A 17 -9.78 -12.77 29.94
CA GLY A 17 -10.74 -13.87 29.94
C GLY A 17 -10.90 -14.53 31.31
N PHE A 18 -9.80 -14.69 32.06
CA PHE A 18 -9.84 -15.20 33.42
C PHE A 18 -10.66 -14.30 34.36
N GLY A 19 -10.48 -12.98 34.27
CA GLY A 19 -11.27 -12.02 35.05
C GLY A 19 -12.76 -12.14 34.75
N MET A 20 -13.13 -12.13 33.46
CA MET A 20 -14.52 -12.27 33.01
C MET A 20 -15.14 -13.59 33.43
N ALA A 21 -14.46 -14.72 33.21
CA ALA A 21 -14.97 -16.05 33.53
C ALA A 21 -15.18 -16.22 35.04
N THR A 22 -14.22 -15.77 35.86
CA THR A 22 -14.36 -15.84 37.32
C THR A 22 -15.40 -14.88 37.88
N HIS A 23 -15.63 -13.73 37.24
CA HIS A 23 -16.77 -12.86 37.57
C HIS A 23 -18.09 -13.60 37.34
N LEU A 24 -18.28 -14.23 36.19
CA LEU A 24 -19.51 -15.00 35.91
C LEU A 24 -19.73 -16.14 36.92
N VAL A 25 -18.67 -16.85 37.33
CA VAL A 25 -18.75 -17.86 38.40
C VAL A 25 -19.24 -17.23 39.71
N LYS A 26 -18.71 -16.06 40.11
CA LYS A 26 -19.15 -15.34 41.32
C LYS A 26 -20.61 -14.90 41.25
N GLN A 27 -21.12 -14.57 40.06
CA GLN A 27 -22.53 -14.22 39.84
C GLN A 27 -23.45 -15.46 39.76
N GLY A 28 -22.90 -16.66 39.97
CA GLY A 28 -23.67 -17.90 40.07
C GLY A 28 -23.90 -18.61 38.74
N TYR A 29 -23.22 -18.22 37.66
CA TYR A 29 -23.30 -18.97 36.38
C TYR A 29 -22.47 -20.26 36.46
N PRO A 30 -22.98 -21.40 35.98
CA PRO A 30 -22.16 -22.58 35.72
C PRO A 30 -21.25 -22.31 34.51
N VAL A 31 -19.96 -22.03 34.74
CA VAL A 31 -19.00 -21.70 33.67
C VAL A 31 -18.06 -22.86 33.39
N THR A 32 -17.97 -23.30 32.13
CA THR A 32 -16.94 -24.25 31.67
C THR A 32 -15.90 -23.53 30.82
N GLY A 33 -14.67 -23.47 31.34
CA GLY A 33 -13.54 -22.80 30.72
C GLY A 33 -12.67 -23.73 29.88
N PHE A 34 -12.11 -23.20 28.80
CA PHE A 34 -11.03 -23.83 28.03
C PHE A 34 -9.93 -22.82 27.72
N ASP A 35 -8.68 -23.26 27.83
CA ASP A 35 -7.48 -22.53 27.42
C ASP A 35 -6.41 -23.55 27.02
N VAL A 36 -5.54 -23.18 26.09
CA VAL A 36 -4.44 -24.04 25.62
C VAL A 36 -3.34 -24.21 26.68
N TRP A 37 -3.27 -23.30 27.65
CA TRP A 37 -2.26 -23.31 28.70
C TRP A 37 -2.81 -23.95 29.97
N ALA A 38 -2.47 -25.23 30.20
CA ALA A 38 -2.96 -26.02 31.33
C ALA A 38 -2.96 -25.26 32.66
N PRO A 39 -1.87 -24.62 33.14
CA PRO A 39 -1.88 -23.91 34.42
C PRO A 39 -2.99 -22.87 34.62
N THR A 40 -3.53 -22.27 33.54
CA THR A 40 -4.70 -21.38 33.65
C THR A 40 -6.00 -22.12 33.96
N LEU A 41 -6.16 -23.35 33.45
CA LEU A 41 -7.27 -24.24 33.76
C LEU A 41 -7.25 -24.69 35.22
N GLU A 42 -6.09 -25.09 35.75
CA GLU A 42 -5.95 -25.44 37.17
C GLU A 42 -6.34 -24.26 38.06
N ARG A 43 -5.85 -23.06 37.71
CA ARG A 43 -6.19 -21.83 38.41
C ARG A 43 -7.69 -21.50 38.31
N PHE A 44 -8.33 -21.75 37.16
CA PHE A 44 -9.76 -21.49 36.97
C PHE A 44 -10.63 -22.48 37.74
N ARG A 45 -10.24 -23.75 37.76
CA ARG A 45 -10.87 -24.80 38.59
C ARG A 45 -10.80 -24.43 40.07
N ALA A 46 -9.65 -23.94 40.54
CA ALA A 46 -9.50 -23.45 41.91
C ALA A 46 -10.38 -22.21 42.22
N ALA A 47 -10.75 -21.43 41.22
CA ALA A 47 -11.66 -20.30 41.34
C ALA A 47 -13.15 -20.69 41.26
N GLY A 48 -13.48 -21.98 41.22
CA GLY A 48 -14.85 -22.50 41.20
C GLY A 48 -15.43 -22.75 39.81
N GLY A 49 -14.63 -22.58 38.75
CA GLY A 49 -15.04 -22.90 37.39
C GLY A 49 -14.93 -24.39 37.04
N LEU A 50 -15.72 -24.83 36.07
CA LEU A 50 -15.53 -26.12 35.40
C LEU A 50 -14.52 -25.94 34.26
N THR A 51 -13.91 -27.03 33.80
CA THR A 51 -12.87 -26.99 32.76
C THR A 51 -13.10 -28.13 31.77
N ALA A 52 -12.76 -27.89 30.51
CA ALA A 52 -12.77 -28.89 29.45
C ALA A 52 -11.37 -29.11 28.89
N THR A 53 -11.17 -30.24 28.20
CA THR A 53 -9.87 -30.61 27.60
C THR A 53 -9.68 -30.10 26.18
N ASN A 54 -10.78 -29.71 25.51
CA ASN A 54 -10.78 -29.18 24.15
C ASN A 54 -11.97 -28.20 23.95
N PRO A 55 -11.97 -27.38 22.87
CA PRO A 55 -13.02 -26.38 22.62
C PRO A 55 -14.42 -26.98 22.44
N SER A 56 -14.54 -28.08 21.69
CA SER A 56 -15.80 -28.78 21.45
C SER A 56 -16.48 -29.23 22.75
N GLU A 57 -15.72 -29.88 23.66
CA GLU A 57 -16.20 -30.27 24.98
C GLU A 57 -16.60 -29.06 25.83
N ALA A 58 -15.86 -27.95 25.73
CA ALA A 58 -16.15 -26.74 26.48
C ALA A 58 -17.55 -26.20 26.16
N VAL A 59 -17.95 -26.24 24.89
CA VAL A 59 -19.20 -25.64 24.40
C VAL A 59 -20.38 -26.59 24.29
N ALA A 60 -20.15 -27.91 24.35
CA ALA A 60 -21.19 -28.91 24.29
C ALA A 60 -22.33 -28.62 25.29
N GLU A 61 -23.56 -28.66 24.79
CA GLU A 61 -24.82 -28.44 25.52
C GLU A 61 -25.00 -27.03 26.14
N LYS A 62 -24.16 -26.05 25.78
CA LYS A 62 -24.22 -24.69 26.34
C LYS A 62 -24.68 -23.68 25.30
N LEU A 63 -25.74 -22.95 25.62
CA LEU A 63 -26.31 -21.96 24.70
C LEU A 63 -25.45 -20.69 24.57
N PHE A 64 -24.57 -20.41 25.51
CA PHE A 64 -23.72 -19.22 25.49
C PHE A 64 -22.25 -19.60 25.43
N CYS A 65 -21.53 -19.05 24.45
CA CYS A 65 -20.09 -19.21 24.31
C CYS A 65 -19.40 -17.86 24.21
N VAL A 66 -18.53 -17.56 25.17
CA VAL A 66 -17.65 -16.38 25.13
C VAL A 66 -16.28 -16.80 24.58
N CYS A 67 -15.82 -16.15 23.52
CA CYS A 67 -14.48 -16.33 22.96
C CYS A 67 -13.63 -15.09 23.24
N MET A 68 -12.53 -15.26 23.98
CA MET A 68 -11.65 -14.21 24.45
C MET A 68 -10.18 -14.63 24.32
N VAL A 69 -9.69 -14.61 23.07
CA VAL A 69 -8.30 -14.93 22.69
C VAL A 69 -7.57 -13.69 22.17
N ALA A 70 -6.26 -13.77 21.96
CA ALA A 70 -5.45 -12.59 21.65
C ALA A 70 -5.54 -12.15 20.17
N THR A 71 -5.62 -13.09 19.23
CA THR A 71 -5.52 -12.81 17.78
C THR A 71 -6.68 -13.42 16.98
N PRO A 72 -7.01 -12.88 15.79
CA PRO A 72 -8.01 -13.47 14.91
C PRO A 72 -7.64 -14.89 14.46
N GLN A 73 -6.35 -15.21 14.32
CA GLN A 73 -5.91 -16.57 13.98
C GLN A 73 -6.21 -17.58 15.09
N GLN A 74 -6.02 -17.17 16.36
CA GLN A 74 -6.41 -18.00 17.50
C GLN A 74 -7.93 -18.19 17.54
N ALA A 75 -8.70 -17.13 17.25
CA ALA A 75 -10.15 -17.21 17.20
C ALA A 75 -10.61 -18.16 16.08
N GLN A 76 -10.05 -18.05 14.88
CA GLN A 76 -10.36 -18.93 13.75
C GLN A 76 -10.05 -20.39 14.08
N SER A 77 -8.86 -20.65 14.65
CA SER A 77 -8.44 -22.00 15.02
C SER A 77 -9.35 -22.61 16.08
N VAL A 78 -9.73 -21.87 17.13
CA VAL A 78 -10.51 -22.43 18.23
C VAL A 78 -12.00 -22.58 17.87
N LEU A 79 -12.49 -21.76 16.94
CA LEU A 79 -13.88 -21.76 16.53
C LEU A 79 -14.16 -22.72 15.38
N LEU A 80 -13.29 -22.79 14.36
CA LEU A 80 -13.59 -23.48 13.08
C LEU A 80 -12.51 -24.46 12.62
N ASP A 81 -11.24 -24.06 12.61
CA ASP A 81 -10.22 -24.76 11.79
C ASP A 81 -9.33 -25.74 12.59
N GLY A 82 -9.26 -25.58 13.91
CA GLY A 82 -8.39 -26.35 14.79
C GLY A 82 -8.96 -27.73 15.15
N PRO A 83 -8.21 -28.52 15.94
CA PRO A 83 -8.70 -29.80 16.45
C PRO A 83 -9.89 -29.58 17.38
N ASP A 84 -10.92 -30.40 17.22
CA ASP A 84 -12.16 -30.38 18.01
C ASP A 84 -12.72 -28.96 18.18
N PRO A 85 -12.99 -28.25 17.07
CA PRO A 85 -13.33 -26.83 17.10
C PRO A 85 -14.69 -26.60 17.77
N ALA A 86 -14.88 -25.42 18.35
CA ALA A 86 -16.07 -25.12 19.13
C ALA A 86 -17.36 -25.10 18.29
N VAL A 87 -17.34 -24.48 17.11
CA VAL A 87 -18.58 -24.20 16.36
C VAL A 87 -19.40 -25.44 16.03
N PRO A 88 -18.82 -26.55 15.51
CA PRO A 88 -19.60 -27.76 15.23
C PRO A 88 -20.33 -28.35 16.45
N ALA A 89 -19.79 -28.16 17.66
CA ALA A 89 -20.35 -28.71 18.90
C ALA A 89 -21.35 -27.78 19.61
N LEU A 90 -21.47 -26.52 19.18
CA LEU A 90 -22.44 -25.59 19.74
C LEU A 90 -23.88 -26.09 19.48
N PRO A 91 -24.78 -26.05 20.49
CA PRO A 91 -26.18 -26.42 20.30
C PRO A 91 -26.90 -25.48 19.32
N LYS A 92 -28.06 -25.92 18.82
CA LYS A 92 -28.87 -25.12 17.90
C LYS A 92 -29.33 -23.81 18.55
N GLY A 93 -29.15 -22.69 17.88
CA GLY A 93 -29.56 -21.38 18.38
C GLY A 93 -28.64 -20.77 19.43
N ALA A 94 -27.41 -21.28 19.56
CA ALA A 94 -26.41 -20.77 20.49
C ALA A 94 -26.01 -19.32 20.18
N VAL A 95 -25.58 -18.60 21.21
CA VAL A 95 -25.03 -17.25 21.14
C VAL A 95 -23.52 -17.33 21.28
N LEU A 96 -22.80 -16.91 20.24
CA LEU A 96 -21.35 -16.85 20.23
C LEU A 96 -20.92 -15.38 20.39
N LEU A 97 -20.38 -15.04 21.57
CA LEU A 97 -19.84 -13.73 21.87
C LEU A 97 -18.35 -13.69 21.57
N LEU A 98 -17.97 -13.00 20.50
CA LEU A 98 -16.57 -12.77 20.17
C LEU A 98 -16.10 -11.48 20.87
N CYS A 99 -15.35 -11.64 21.97
CA CYS A 99 -14.91 -10.53 22.82
C CYS A 99 -13.46 -10.09 22.56
N SER A 100 -12.78 -10.73 21.61
CA SER A 100 -11.43 -10.40 21.19
C SER A 100 -11.36 -9.12 20.35
N THR A 101 -10.30 -8.33 20.49
CA THR A 101 -9.99 -7.27 19.52
C THR A 101 -9.45 -7.92 18.23
N VAL A 102 -10.26 -7.88 17.18
CA VAL A 102 -9.99 -8.46 15.86
C VAL A 102 -10.40 -7.47 14.75
N PRO A 103 -9.91 -7.66 13.51
CA PRO A 103 -10.41 -6.91 12.35
C PRO A 103 -11.91 -7.11 12.11
N CYS A 104 -12.60 -6.05 11.66
CA CYS A 104 -14.01 -6.10 11.28
C CYS A 104 -14.29 -7.10 10.14
N ASP A 105 -13.42 -7.16 9.14
CA ASP A 105 -13.53 -8.08 8.01
C ASP A 105 -13.41 -9.56 8.43
N TYR A 106 -12.62 -9.86 9.46
CA TYR A 106 -12.55 -11.20 10.06
C TYR A 106 -13.91 -11.61 10.64
N VAL A 107 -14.57 -10.75 11.42
CA VAL A 107 -15.86 -11.12 12.04
C VAL A 107 -16.96 -11.27 11.00
N GLN A 108 -16.97 -10.41 9.97
CA GLN A 108 -17.87 -10.55 8.82
C GLN A 108 -17.57 -11.81 7.98
N SER A 109 -16.31 -12.21 7.89
CA SER A 109 -15.92 -13.48 7.29
C SER A 109 -16.42 -14.66 8.12
N LEU A 110 -16.27 -14.60 9.45
CA LEU A 110 -16.76 -15.62 10.37
C LEU A 110 -18.28 -15.81 10.23
N GLU A 111 -19.05 -14.72 10.19
CA GLU A 111 -20.50 -14.78 9.96
C GLU A 111 -20.85 -15.51 8.65
N ARG A 112 -20.16 -15.20 7.55
CA ARG A 112 -20.36 -15.88 6.25
C ARG A 112 -19.97 -17.36 6.32
N GLN A 113 -18.87 -17.69 6.99
CA GLN A 113 -18.43 -19.08 7.17
C GLN A 113 -19.45 -19.90 7.96
N LEU A 114 -20.03 -19.34 9.04
CA LEU A 114 -21.11 -19.98 9.81
C LEU A 114 -22.29 -20.36 8.91
N ARG A 115 -22.72 -19.45 8.02
CA ARG A 115 -23.79 -19.73 7.05
C ARG A 115 -23.40 -20.83 6.06
N ASN A 116 -22.16 -20.79 5.54
CA ASN A 116 -21.67 -21.76 4.56
C ASN A 116 -21.61 -23.20 5.10
N ILE A 117 -21.36 -23.37 6.40
CA ILE A 117 -21.35 -24.68 7.05
C ILE A 117 -22.72 -25.10 7.61
N GLY A 118 -23.79 -24.37 7.26
CA GLY A 118 -25.15 -24.68 7.72
C GLY A 118 -25.41 -24.36 9.20
N ARG A 119 -24.65 -23.42 9.77
CA ARG A 119 -24.77 -22.94 11.15
C ARG A 119 -25.24 -21.48 11.22
N ASP A 120 -26.12 -21.10 10.31
CA ASP A 120 -26.82 -19.81 10.33
C ASP A 120 -27.75 -19.64 11.54
N ASP A 121 -28.01 -20.72 12.27
CA ASP A 121 -28.71 -20.73 13.55
C ASP A 121 -27.91 -20.10 14.71
N ILE A 122 -26.58 -19.98 14.59
CA ILE A 122 -25.73 -19.38 15.62
C ILE A 122 -25.85 -17.86 15.57
N LEU A 123 -26.17 -17.26 16.71
CA LEU A 123 -26.24 -15.82 16.90
C LEU A 123 -24.86 -15.27 17.25
N LEU A 124 -24.12 -14.82 16.24
CA LEU A 124 -22.81 -14.21 16.40
C LEU A 124 -22.93 -12.77 16.92
N VAL A 125 -22.24 -12.47 18.02
CA VAL A 125 -22.16 -11.15 18.63
C VAL A 125 -20.71 -10.67 18.60
N ASP A 126 -20.44 -9.65 17.80
CA ASP A 126 -19.16 -8.94 17.79
C ASP A 126 -19.12 -7.99 18.98
N SER A 127 -18.51 -8.41 20.09
CA SER A 127 -18.55 -7.69 21.38
C SER A 127 -17.17 -7.50 22.02
N PRO A 128 -16.18 -6.90 21.32
CA PRO A 128 -14.91 -6.57 21.94
C PRO A 128 -15.06 -5.70 23.18
N VAL A 129 -14.06 -5.76 24.06
CA VAL A 129 -14.13 -5.13 25.39
C VAL A 129 -12.96 -4.20 25.69
N SER A 130 -13.11 -3.36 26.71
CA SER A 130 -12.10 -2.46 27.25
C SER A 130 -12.26 -2.31 28.77
N GLY A 131 -11.15 -2.11 29.49
CA GLY A 131 -11.17 -1.90 30.95
C GLY A 131 -10.08 -2.64 31.74
N GLY A 132 -9.35 -3.56 31.11
CA GLY A 132 -8.27 -4.32 31.76
C GLY A 132 -8.78 -5.42 32.70
N ALA A 133 -7.85 -6.22 33.22
CA ALA A 133 -8.16 -7.43 34.00
C ALA A 133 -8.91 -7.14 35.31
N ALA A 134 -8.70 -5.96 35.91
CA ALA A 134 -9.41 -5.55 37.12
C ALA A 134 -10.92 -5.36 36.85
N ARG A 135 -11.27 -4.51 35.87
CA ARG A 135 -12.68 -4.30 35.50
C ARG A 135 -13.35 -5.55 34.94
N ALA A 136 -12.57 -6.44 34.30
CA ALA A 136 -13.05 -7.77 33.91
C ALA A 136 -13.47 -8.62 35.11
N ALA A 137 -12.67 -8.63 36.18
CA ALA A 137 -12.95 -9.39 37.40
C ALA A 137 -14.11 -8.81 38.24
N ASP A 138 -14.42 -7.52 38.04
CA ASP A 138 -15.50 -6.80 38.70
C ASP A 138 -16.79 -6.76 37.87
N GLY A 139 -16.77 -7.22 36.61
CA GLY A 139 -17.92 -7.15 35.70
C GLY A 139 -18.28 -5.74 35.27
N THR A 140 -17.33 -4.82 35.25
CA THR A 140 -17.54 -3.40 34.95
C THR A 140 -16.87 -3.00 33.64
N LEU A 141 -16.75 -3.91 32.68
CA LEU A 141 -16.10 -3.63 31.39
C LEU A 141 -16.90 -2.62 30.58
N SER A 142 -16.19 -1.92 29.69
CA SER A 142 -16.82 -1.28 28.54
C SER A 142 -16.91 -2.33 27.43
N ILE A 143 -18.12 -2.61 26.94
CA ILE A 143 -18.36 -3.60 25.88
C ILE A 143 -18.96 -2.90 24.66
N MET A 144 -18.40 -3.17 23.48
CA MET A 144 -18.82 -2.58 22.21
C MET A 144 -19.47 -3.68 21.36
N ALA A 145 -20.79 -3.82 21.42
CA ALA A 145 -21.53 -4.92 20.80
C ALA A 145 -22.19 -4.49 19.47
N GLY A 146 -21.69 -5.01 18.35
CA GLY A 146 -22.31 -4.93 17.03
C GLY A 146 -22.89 -6.29 16.62
N THR A 147 -24.20 -6.37 16.40
CA THR A 147 -24.86 -7.63 15.99
C THR A 147 -26.24 -7.35 15.40
N SER A 148 -26.97 -8.39 14.97
CA SER A 148 -28.35 -8.28 14.52
C SER A 148 -29.31 -8.09 15.70
N ASP A 149 -30.45 -7.42 15.48
CA ASP A 149 -31.45 -7.18 16.53
C ASP A 149 -31.91 -8.47 17.23
N ALA A 150 -32.04 -9.56 16.47
CA ALA A 150 -32.41 -10.88 17.00
C ALA A 150 -31.37 -11.47 17.97
N ALA A 151 -30.08 -11.18 17.75
CA ALA A 151 -29.00 -11.61 18.63
C ALA A 151 -28.89 -10.71 19.88
N VAL A 152 -29.22 -9.42 19.77
CA VAL A 152 -29.20 -8.47 20.90
C VAL A 152 -30.07 -8.95 22.04
N GLU A 153 -31.31 -9.37 21.77
CA GLU A 153 -32.26 -9.75 22.82
C GLU A 153 -31.73 -10.90 23.69
N LYS A 154 -31.16 -11.93 23.07
CA LYS A 154 -30.63 -13.09 23.79
C LYS A 154 -29.28 -12.83 24.45
N ALA A 155 -28.43 -12.01 23.85
CA ALA A 155 -27.08 -11.75 24.36
C ALA A 155 -27.06 -10.70 25.48
N ARG A 156 -28.02 -9.75 25.48
CA ARG A 156 -28.03 -8.60 26.39
C ARG A 156 -27.93 -8.96 27.87
N PRO A 157 -28.62 -9.97 28.42
CA PRO A 157 -28.49 -10.31 29.84
C PRO A 157 -27.05 -10.69 30.23
N LEU A 158 -26.39 -11.51 29.42
CA LEU A 158 -25.01 -11.95 29.69
C LEU A 158 -24.00 -10.81 29.45
N LEU A 159 -24.21 -10.00 28.41
CA LEU A 159 -23.40 -8.79 28.17
C LEU A 159 -23.49 -7.80 29.33
N ALA A 160 -24.70 -7.56 29.85
CA ALA A 160 -24.94 -6.66 30.98
C ALA A 160 -24.32 -7.17 32.29
N GLU A 161 -24.21 -8.48 32.47
CA GLU A 161 -23.53 -9.07 33.63
C GLU A 161 -22.02 -8.79 33.64
N MET A 162 -21.41 -8.64 32.45
CA MET A 162 -19.97 -8.41 32.29
C MET A 162 -19.60 -6.93 32.09
N ALA A 163 -20.60 -6.05 31.91
CA ALA A 163 -20.40 -4.65 31.57
C ALA A 163 -20.84 -3.72 32.72
N ASP A 164 -20.19 -2.56 32.80
CA ASP A 164 -20.76 -1.45 33.53
C ASP A 164 -22.09 -1.04 32.87
N PRO A 165 -23.19 -0.82 33.62
CA PRO A 165 -24.51 -0.51 33.06
C PRO A 165 -24.51 0.72 32.12
N THR A 166 -23.58 1.65 32.32
CA THR A 166 -23.43 2.87 31.51
C THR A 166 -22.46 2.69 30.34
N LYS A 167 -21.76 1.55 30.26
CA LYS A 167 -20.69 1.30 29.28
C LYS A 167 -20.92 0.03 28.43
N LEU A 168 -22.18 -0.40 28.34
CA LEU A 168 -22.62 -1.37 27.34
C LEU A 168 -23.08 -0.61 26.08
N TYR A 169 -22.17 -0.48 25.11
CA TYR A 169 -22.39 0.23 23.87
C TYR A 169 -22.96 -0.73 22.82
N MET A 170 -24.22 -0.52 22.44
CA MET A 170 -24.80 -1.19 21.28
C MET A 170 -24.45 -0.38 20.03
N VAL A 171 -23.57 -0.94 19.20
CA VAL A 171 -23.01 -0.25 18.03
C VAL A 171 -23.83 -0.58 16.80
N GLN A 172 -24.31 0.47 16.14
CA GLN A 172 -25.09 0.33 14.91
C GLN A 172 -24.18 -0.11 13.75
N GLY A 173 -24.74 -0.88 12.80
CA GLY A 173 -24.01 -1.40 11.64
C GLY A 173 -23.82 -2.92 11.61
N GLY A 174 -24.37 -3.65 12.60
CA GLY A 174 -24.36 -5.11 12.63
C GLY A 174 -22.99 -5.70 12.99
N VAL A 175 -22.74 -6.93 12.53
CA VAL A 175 -21.48 -7.65 12.79
C VAL A 175 -20.30 -6.90 12.15
N GLY A 176 -19.25 -6.65 12.95
CA GLY A 176 -18.09 -5.88 12.58
C GLY A 176 -18.11 -4.43 13.10
N ALA A 177 -19.27 -3.91 13.47
CA ALA A 177 -19.38 -2.55 14.02
C ALA A 177 -18.72 -2.43 15.41
N GLY A 178 -18.86 -3.46 16.26
CA GLY A 178 -18.20 -3.52 17.57
C GLY A 178 -16.67 -3.52 17.42
N SER A 179 -16.16 -4.33 16.49
CA SER A 179 -14.74 -4.38 16.11
C SER A 179 -14.23 -3.05 15.58
N ASN A 180 -14.99 -2.35 14.72
CA ASN A 180 -14.63 -1.00 14.28
C ASN A 180 -14.57 0.00 15.43
N MET A 181 -15.57 -0.02 16.33
CA MET A 181 -15.58 0.88 17.49
C MET A 181 -14.39 0.61 18.42
N LYS A 182 -14.05 -0.66 18.65
CA LYS A 182 -12.86 -1.04 19.41
C LYS A 182 -11.57 -0.60 18.72
N MET A 183 -11.45 -0.77 17.42
CA MET A 183 -10.27 -0.37 16.65
C MET A 183 -10.03 1.14 16.75
N VAL A 184 -11.08 1.95 16.58
CA VAL A 184 -11.01 3.42 16.74
C VAL A 184 -10.64 3.82 18.16
N HIS A 185 -11.20 3.14 19.17
CA HIS A 185 -10.81 3.31 20.58
C HIS A 185 -9.31 3.03 20.79
N GLN A 186 -8.76 2.04 20.09
CA GLN A 186 -7.34 1.67 20.20
C GLN A 186 -6.37 2.66 19.52
N VAL A 187 -6.82 3.57 18.64
CA VAL A 187 -5.99 4.67 18.11
C VAL A 187 -5.40 5.50 19.24
N LEU A 188 -6.25 5.90 20.19
CA LEU A 188 -5.83 6.68 21.36
C LEU A 188 -4.88 5.89 22.24
N ALA A 189 -5.16 4.59 22.45
CA ALA A 189 -4.28 3.72 23.21
C ALA A 189 -2.88 3.61 22.59
N ALA A 190 -2.81 3.38 21.28
CA ALA A 190 -1.56 3.28 20.53
C ALA A 190 -0.73 4.56 20.63
N CYS A 191 -1.34 5.72 20.42
CA CYS A 191 -0.59 6.97 20.53
C CYS A 191 -0.16 7.24 21.99
N GLN A 192 -1.08 7.11 22.95
CA GLN A 192 -0.82 7.54 24.32
C GLN A 192 0.13 6.61 25.10
N ILE A 193 0.17 5.31 24.81
CA ILE A 193 1.14 4.38 25.41
C ILE A 193 2.56 4.78 25.02
N LEU A 194 2.83 4.99 23.73
CA LEU A 194 4.17 5.38 23.28
C LEU A 194 4.49 6.82 23.73
N ALA A 195 3.49 7.72 23.73
CA ALA A 195 3.65 9.09 24.21
C ALA A 195 4.08 9.14 25.68
N ALA A 196 3.60 8.22 26.53
CA ALA A 196 4.04 8.14 27.91
C ALA A 196 5.53 7.80 28.02
N SER A 197 6.01 6.84 27.22
CA SER A 197 7.43 6.49 27.19
C SER A 197 8.28 7.61 26.60
N GLU A 198 7.80 8.25 25.54
CA GLU A 198 8.49 9.39 24.90
C GLU A 198 8.62 10.58 25.85
N ALA A 199 7.55 10.94 26.54
CA ALA A 199 7.54 12.04 27.50
C ALA A 199 8.47 11.77 28.69
N MET A 200 8.46 10.55 29.23
CA MET A 200 9.35 10.18 30.34
C MET A 200 10.82 10.06 29.89
N GLY A 201 11.08 9.56 28.68
CA GLY A 201 12.41 9.53 28.09
C GLY A 201 12.95 10.94 27.82
N PHE A 202 12.11 11.83 27.29
CA PHE A 202 12.46 13.24 27.09
C PHE A 202 12.70 13.97 28.41
N ALA A 203 11.88 13.70 29.45
CA ALA A 203 12.12 14.21 30.78
C ALA A 203 13.47 13.75 31.35
N GLN A 204 13.84 12.49 31.14
CA GLN A 204 15.17 12.00 31.54
C GLN A 204 16.29 12.70 30.78
N GLY A 205 16.15 12.88 29.46
CA GLY A 205 17.12 13.63 28.65
C GLY A 205 17.27 15.10 29.08
N LEU A 206 16.19 15.71 29.59
CA LEU A 206 16.19 17.04 30.21
C LEU A 206 16.81 17.05 31.62
N GLY A 207 17.18 15.90 32.19
CA GLY A 207 17.72 15.78 33.54
C GLY A 207 16.67 15.89 34.65
N LEU A 208 15.38 15.70 34.34
CA LEU A 208 14.29 15.78 35.32
C LEU A 208 14.13 14.47 36.10
N ASP A 209 13.71 14.60 37.36
CA ASP A 209 13.27 13.44 38.16
C ASP A 209 11.95 12.87 37.59
N LEU A 210 11.95 11.57 37.31
CA LEU A 210 10.82 10.89 36.67
C LEU A 210 9.58 10.83 37.57
N ALA A 211 9.75 10.67 38.88
CA ALA A 211 8.63 10.63 39.82
C ALA A 211 7.97 12.00 39.99
N ARG A 212 8.77 13.07 40.02
CA ARG A 212 8.30 14.47 40.01
C ARG A 212 7.61 14.79 38.69
N THR A 213 8.20 14.40 37.57
CA THR A 213 7.62 14.58 36.23
C THR A 213 6.26 13.90 36.13
N GLN A 214 6.16 12.64 36.56
CA GLN A 214 4.89 11.90 36.59
C GLN A 214 3.81 12.68 37.35
N LYS A 215 4.10 13.11 38.58
CA LYS A 215 3.13 13.86 39.40
C LYS A 215 2.69 15.16 38.75
N ALA A 216 3.63 15.89 38.15
CA ALA A 216 3.34 17.16 37.49
C ALA A 216 2.46 16.97 36.24
N VAL A 217 2.77 15.99 35.39
CA VAL A 217 1.96 15.68 34.19
C VAL A 217 0.54 15.28 34.61
N LEU A 218 0.40 14.43 35.63
CA LEU A 218 -0.92 14.01 36.14
C LEU A 218 -1.75 15.16 36.71
N ALA A 219 -1.10 16.21 37.23
CA ALA A 219 -1.75 17.41 37.73
C ALA A 219 -2.01 18.48 36.64
N SER A 220 -1.59 18.22 35.40
CA SER A 220 -1.67 19.18 34.28
C SER A 220 -2.75 18.81 33.25
N ASP A 221 -2.97 19.69 32.28
CA ASP A 221 -3.83 19.42 31.12
C ASP A 221 -3.21 18.47 30.09
N ALA A 222 -1.96 18.01 30.29
CA ALA A 222 -1.36 16.91 29.51
C ALA A 222 -1.85 15.51 29.96
N TRP A 223 -2.67 15.44 31.01
CA TRP A 223 -3.18 14.18 31.54
C TRP A 223 -3.84 13.31 30.46
N ASN A 224 -3.51 12.02 30.49
CA ASN A 224 -4.19 10.97 29.74
C ASN A 224 -4.12 9.64 30.51
N TRP A 225 -5.08 8.77 30.24
CA TRP A 225 -5.28 7.51 30.96
C TRP A 225 -4.08 6.56 30.82
N MET A 226 -3.48 6.46 29.64
CA MET A 226 -2.33 5.57 29.43
C MET A 226 -1.12 6.01 30.24
N PHE A 227 -0.83 7.32 30.28
CA PHE A 227 0.25 7.88 31.10
C PHE A 227 0.06 7.53 32.58
N GLU A 228 -1.13 7.77 33.14
CA GLU A 228 -1.44 7.46 34.54
C GLU A 228 -1.23 5.98 34.88
N HIS A 229 -1.59 5.08 33.97
CA HIS A 229 -1.53 3.65 34.22
C HIS A 229 -0.17 3.00 33.89
N ARG A 230 0.68 3.59 33.03
CA ARG A 230 1.98 3.00 32.64
C ARG A 230 3.14 3.55 33.47
N THR A 231 3.11 4.85 33.77
CA THR A 231 4.22 5.49 34.47
C THR A 231 4.54 4.90 35.85
N PRO A 232 3.58 4.41 36.66
CA PRO A 232 3.93 3.70 37.90
C PRO A 232 4.81 2.47 37.64
N ARG A 233 4.52 1.71 36.57
CA ARG A 233 5.31 0.53 36.19
C ARG A 233 6.68 0.90 35.64
N MET A 234 6.81 2.05 34.97
CA MET A 234 8.13 2.56 34.54
C MET A 234 9.06 2.79 35.74
N LEU A 235 8.51 3.16 36.91
CA LEU A 235 9.25 3.40 38.15
C LEU A 235 9.53 2.11 38.95
N THR A 236 8.88 0.99 38.62
CA THR A 236 9.02 -0.31 39.29
C THR A 236 9.66 -1.37 38.38
N GLN A 237 10.58 -0.96 37.51
CA GLN A 237 11.26 -1.85 36.56
C GLN A 237 10.28 -2.64 35.67
N PHE A 238 9.21 -1.98 35.25
CA PHE A 238 8.19 -2.50 34.33
C PHE A 238 7.37 -3.68 34.89
N GLN A 239 7.31 -3.80 36.23
CA GLN A 239 6.57 -4.86 36.92
C GLN A 239 5.34 -4.32 37.68
N PRO A 240 4.26 -5.14 37.82
CA PRO A 240 4.04 -6.43 37.15
C PRO A 240 3.72 -6.24 35.66
N VAL A 241 3.96 -7.27 34.83
CA VAL A 241 3.51 -7.27 33.44
C VAL A 241 1.99 -7.28 33.40
N ALA A 242 1.39 -6.17 32.97
CA ALA A 242 -0.04 -6.01 32.86
C ALA A 242 -0.52 -6.09 31.40
N SER A 243 0.29 -5.64 30.45
CA SER A 243 0.00 -5.73 29.01
C SER A 243 1.30 -5.82 28.23
N ALA A 244 1.46 -6.88 27.42
CA ALA A 244 2.68 -7.06 26.64
C ALA A 244 2.73 -6.11 25.43
N VAL A 245 3.92 -5.70 24.99
CA VAL A 245 4.13 -4.87 23.78
C VAL A 245 3.47 -5.51 22.55
N ASN A 246 3.54 -6.84 22.40
CA ASN A 246 2.91 -7.55 21.29
C ASN A 246 1.38 -7.33 21.19
N ILE A 247 0.70 -6.98 22.29
CA ILE A 247 -0.74 -6.68 22.26
C ILE A 247 -1.01 -5.40 21.47
N ILE A 248 -0.27 -4.32 21.76
CA ILE A 248 -0.48 -3.05 21.07
C ILE A 248 0.09 -3.06 19.64
N VAL A 249 1.13 -3.86 19.37
CA VAL A 249 1.60 -4.13 17.98
C VAL A 249 0.50 -4.77 17.15
N LYS A 250 -0.21 -5.76 17.70
CA LYS A 250 -1.33 -6.39 17.02
C LYS A 250 -2.47 -5.39 16.79
N ASP A 251 -2.83 -4.59 17.80
CA ASP A 251 -3.92 -3.61 17.65
C ASP A 251 -3.57 -2.50 16.64
N THR A 252 -2.33 -2.00 16.62
CA THR A 252 -1.87 -1.02 15.62
C THR A 252 -1.88 -1.59 14.20
N ALA A 253 -1.49 -2.85 14.01
CA ALA A 253 -1.59 -3.52 12.72
C ALA A 253 -3.04 -3.64 12.22
N ILE A 254 -4.02 -3.82 13.12
CA ILE A 254 -5.45 -3.80 12.75
C ILE A 254 -5.85 -2.39 12.27
N ILE A 255 -5.47 -1.35 13.02
CA ILE A 255 -5.78 0.04 12.69
C ILE A 255 -5.18 0.43 11.33
N THR A 256 -3.88 0.19 11.13
CA THR A 256 -3.18 0.62 9.90
C THR A 256 -3.63 -0.18 8.68
N ALA A 257 -3.98 -1.47 8.84
CA ALA A 257 -4.58 -2.27 7.78
C ALA A 257 -5.96 -1.74 7.36
N GLU A 258 -6.83 -1.40 8.32
CA GLU A 258 -8.15 -0.82 8.01
C GLU A 258 -8.04 0.56 7.39
N ALA A 259 -7.20 1.43 7.94
CA ALA A 259 -6.94 2.75 7.39
C ALA A 259 -6.49 2.66 5.92
N LYS A 260 -5.54 1.75 5.63
CA LYS A 260 -5.10 1.47 4.26
C LYS A 260 -6.24 0.96 3.36
N ARG A 261 -7.08 0.05 3.85
CA ARG A 261 -8.24 -0.47 3.09
C ARG A 261 -9.25 0.62 2.74
N ARG A 262 -9.37 1.63 3.61
CA ARG A 262 -10.29 2.77 3.45
C ARG A 262 -9.69 3.97 2.72
N GLY A 263 -8.40 3.91 2.34
CA GLY A 263 -7.69 5.08 1.81
C GLY A 263 -7.57 6.23 2.81
N PHE A 264 -7.66 5.94 4.11
CA PHE A 264 -7.60 6.92 5.19
C PHE A 264 -6.18 6.97 5.79
N ARG A 265 -5.73 8.15 6.22
CA ARG A 265 -4.40 8.34 6.84
C ARG A 265 -4.51 8.31 8.36
N VAL A 266 -3.66 7.51 9.00
CA VAL A 266 -3.49 7.45 10.46
C VAL A 266 -2.03 7.75 10.84
N PRO A 267 -1.54 8.98 10.56
CA PRO A 267 -0.13 9.35 10.74
C PRO A 267 0.41 9.08 12.15
N MET A 268 -0.32 9.46 13.19
CA MET A 268 0.11 9.29 14.58
C MET A 268 0.18 7.80 14.93
N THR A 269 -0.82 7.01 14.56
CA THR A 269 -0.80 5.56 14.77
C THR A 269 0.30 4.87 13.96
N THR A 270 0.60 5.36 12.76
CA THR A 270 1.69 4.81 11.92
C THR A 270 3.05 5.04 12.57
N ALA A 271 3.29 6.25 13.12
CA ALA A 271 4.50 6.53 13.89
C ALA A 271 4.57 5.67 15.17
N ALA A 272 3.44 5.49 15.86
CA ALA A 272 3.37 4.61 17.03
C ALA A 272 3.72 3.15 16.67
N GLU A 273 3.14 2.62 15.59
CA GLU A 273 3.41 1.27 15.10
C GLU A 273 4.90 1.08 14.77
N SER A 274 5.55 2.08 14.15
CA SER A 274 6.99 2.04 13.87
C SER A 274 7.80 1.91 15.16
N GLY A 275 7.50 2.72 16.18
CA GLY A 275 8.17 2.65 17.49
C GLY A 275 7.96 1.29 18.18
N TYR A 276 6.75 0.74 18.11
CA TYR A 276 6.47 -0.59 18.66
C TYR A 276 7.21 -1.70 17.93
N ARG A 277 7.30 -1.64 16.60
CA ARG A 277 8.06 -2.62 15.81
C ARG A 277 9.56 -2.54 16.10
N GLU A 278 10.09 -1.34 16.36
CA GLU A 278 11.47 -1.19 16.82
C GLU A 278 11.68 -1.89 18.18
N ALA A 279 10.76 -1.73 19.13
CA ALA A 279 10.83 -2.42 20.42
C ALA A 279 10.78 -3.94 20.27
N VAL A 280 9.92 -4.46 19.40
CA VAL A 280 9.86 -5.90 19.09
C VAL A 280 11.17 -6.38 18.47
N ALA A 281 11.77 -5.61 17.55
CA ALA A 281 13.06 -5.94 16.95
C ALA A 281 14.20 -5.99 17.98
N LYS A 282 14.09 -5.21 19.07
CA LYS A 282 15.00 -5.26 20.23
C LYS A 282 14.67 -6.38 21.24
N GLY A 283 13.66 -7.22 20.97
CA GLY A 283 13.28 -8.35 21.81
C GLY A 283 12.28 -8.03 22.92
N TYR A 284 11.67 -6.84 22.94
CA TYR A 284 10.80 -6.39 24.04
C TYR A 284 9.33 -6.85 23.89
N GLY A 285 9.02 -7.70 22.91
CA GLY A 285 7.64 -8.04 22.55
C GLY A 285 6.81 -8.66 23.68
N SER A 286 7.43 -9.47 24.55
CA SER A 286 6.78 -10.11 25.70
C SER A 286 6.77 -9.23 26.96
N ASP A 287 7.53 -8.15 26.98
CA ASP A 287 7.68 -7.28 28.14
C ASP A 287 6.47 -6.35 28.25
N ASP A 288 6.27 -5.76 29.44
CA ASP A 288 5.19 -4.81 29.66
C ASP A 288 5.30 -3.60 28.73
N ASP A 289 4.16 -3.06 28.30
CA ASP A 289 4.08 -1.90 27.41
C ASP A 289 4.72 -0.63 28.01
N SER A 290 4.86 -0.54 29.34
CA SER A 290 5.64 0.53 30.00
C SER A 290 7.14 0.45 29.73
N SER A 291 7.65 -0.72 29.31
CA SER A 291 9.08 -0.95 29.06
C SER A 291 9.60 -0.29 27.78
N LEU A 292 8.69 0.29 26.97
CA LEU A 292 9.01 1.11 25.80
C LEU A 292 9.82 2.37 26.15
N LEU A 293 9.88 2.75 27.44
CA LEU A 293 10.81 3.78 27.92
C LEU A 293 12.25 3.50 27.46
N ARG A 294 12.64 2.22 27.36
CA ARG A 294 13.97 1.78 26.88
C ARG A 294 14.30 2.17 25.44
N LEU A 295 13.33 2.63 24.65
CA LEU A 295 13.60 3.20 23.31
C LEU A 295 14.27 4.58 23.39
N TYR A 296 14.10 5.29 24.51
CA TYR A 296 14.53 6.68 24.68
C TYR A 296 15.72 6.80 25.63
N THR A 297 16.09 5.73 26.33
CA THR A 297 17.05 5.76 27.44
C THR A 297 18.17 4.75 27.18
N GLU A 298 19.43 5.21 27.15
CA GLU A 298 20.60 4.33 26.94
C GLU A 298 20.80 3.31 28.08
N SER A 299 20.30 3.65 29.28
CA SER A 299 20.30 2.77 30.46
C SER A 299 18.88 2.25 30.68
N GLY A 300 18.62 0.97 30.44
CA GLY A 300 17.30 0.35 30.63
C GLY A 300 16.79 0.27 32.09
N THR A 301 17.22 1.17 32.97
CA THR A 301 16.87 1.23 34.39
C THR A 301 16.39 2.64 34.75
N GLY A 302 15.09 2.79 35.01
CA GLY A 302 14.43 4.07 35.32
C GLY A 302 14.74 4.66 36.70
N THR A 303 15.98 4.63 37.17
CA THR A 303 16.33 5.05 38.56
C THR A 303 17.61 5.86 38.73
N ALA A 304 18.12 6.55 37.70
CA ALA A 304 19.21 7.50 37.93
C ALA A 304 19.09 8.75 37.07
N ALA A 305 19.07 9.90 37.75
CA ALA A 305 19.39 11.19 37.15
C ALA A 305 20.84 11.12 36.65
N THR A 306 21.02 10.97 35.33
CA THR A 306 22.30 11.26 34.70
C THR A 306 22.46 12.77 34.66
N ALA A 307 23.63 13.27 35.05
CA ALA A 307 23.94 14.71 35.01
C ALA A 307 23.62 15.27 33.62
N ALA A 308 23.01 16.46 33.60
CA ALA A 308 22.63 17.14 32.35
C ALA A 308 23.85 17.25 31.42
N PRO A 309 23.72 16.97 30.12
CA PRO A 309 24.79 17.15 29.15
C PRO A 309 25.27 18.61 29.17
N GLU A 310 26.59 18.83 29.16
CA GLU A 310 27.16 20.17 29.01
C GLU A 310 26.78 20.75 27.65
N GLY A 311 25.94 21.79 27.65
CA GLY A 311 25.59 22.59 26.48
C GLY A 311 24.23 22.26 25.86
N SER A 312 23.16 22.86 26.40
CA SER A 312 22.02 23.46 25.65
C SER A 312 20.78 23.72 26.52
N SER A 313 20.68 23.16 27.74
CA SER A 313 19.54 23.41 28.65
C SER A 313 19.92 23.93 30.05
N ALA A 314 21.19 24.25 30.29
CA ALA A 314 21.71 24.64 31.61
C ALA A 314 21.04 25.91 32.18
N ASP A 315 20.56 26.82 31.32
CA ASP A 315 19.92 28.09 31.73
C ASP A 315 18.41 27.98 32.04
N LYS A 316 17.76 26.85 31.74
CA LYS A 316 16.32 26.65 32.02
C LYS A 316 16.11 26.09 33.44
N THR A 317 15.09 26.57 34.14
CA THR A 317 14.63 26.02 35.42
C THR A 317 13.99 24.64 35.24
N ASP A 318 13.90 23.85 36.31
CA ASP A 318 13.20 22.56 36.27
C ASP A 318 11.74 22.71 35.84
N GLU A 319 11.09 23.80 36.27
CA GLU A 319 9.72 24.13 35.87
C GLU A 319 9.61 24.41 34.37
N GLU A 320 10.56 25.12 33.77
CA GLU A 320 10.59 25.38 32.32
C GLU A 320 10.88 24.10 31.52
N ARG A 321 11.76 23.23 32.01
CA ARG A 321 12.01 21.92 31.37
C ARG A 321 10.78 21.02 31.47
N LEU A 322 10.09 21.02 32.61
CA LEU A 322 8.85 20.27 32.81
C LEU A 322 7.73 20.77 31.91
N ALA A 323 7.65 22.08 31.66
CA ALA A 323 6.69 22.65 30.70
C ALA A 323 6.87 22.07 29.29
N LEU A 324 8.10 21.81 28.84
CA LEU A 324 8.36 21.16 27.54
C LEU A 324 7.76 19.74 27.47
N VAL A 325 7.84 18.97 28.56
CA VAL A 325 7.26 17.62 28.63
C VAL A 325 5.72 17.68 28.58
N VAL A 326 5.14 18.66 29.26
CA VAL A 326 3.68 18.91 29.25
C VAL A 326 3.23 19.32 27.84
N ASP A 327 3.94 20.26 27.20
CA ASP A 327 3.62 20.73 25.85
C ASP A 327 3.75 19.61 24.80
N LEU A 328 4.75 18.73 24.92
CA LEU A 328 4.90 17.52 24.09
C LEU A 328 3.65 16.65 24.15
N LEU A 329 3.21 16.30 25.36
CA LEU A 329 2.06 15.42 25.57
C LEU A 329 0.74 16.08 25.12
N ARG A 330 0.56 17.38 25.35
CA ARG A 330 -0.63 18.10 24.87
C ARG A 330 -0.77 18.01 23.36
N ALA A 331 0.33 18.28 22.64
CA ALA A 331 0.39 18.21 21.20
C ALA A 331 0.05 16.82 20.67
N ILE A 332 0.70 15.77 21.20
CA ILE A 332 0.45 14.38 20.79
C ILE A 332 -0.99 13.97 21.09
N ASN A 333 -1.50 14.29 22.28
CA ASN A 333 -2.87 13.94 22.69
C ASN A 333 -3.92 14.62 21.82
N LEU A 334 -3.68 15.87 21.40
CA LEU A 334 -4.58 16.58 20.50
C LEU A 334 -4.59 15.97 19.10
N CYS A 335 -3.42 15.62 18.55
CA CYS A 335 -3.33 14.93 17.25
C CYS A 335 -4.00 13.56 17.30
N ALA A 336 -3.76 12.77 18.35
CA ALA A 336 -4.38 11.47 18.53
C ALA A 336 -5.91 11.56 18.67
N ALA A 337 -6.42 12.59 19.35
CA ALA A 337 -7.86 12.86 19.46
C ALA A 337 -8.47 13.19 18.09
N GLY A 338 -7.82 14.05 17.31
CA GLY A 338 -8.21 14.34 15.93
C GLY A 338 -8.23 13.08 15.06
N GLU A 339 -7.22 12.21 15.20
CA GLU A 339 -7.05 11.03 14.35
C GLU A 339 -8.12 9.99 14.63
N SER A 340 -8.35 9.74 15.92
CA SER A 340 -9.37 8.79 16.36
C SER A 340 -10.76 9.22 15.88
N LEU A 341 -11.15 10.48 16.07
CA LEU A 341 -12.48 10.97 15.69
C LEU A 341 -12.66 11.09 14.17
N ALA A 342 -11.62 11.51 13.44
CA ALA A 342 -11.67 11.56 11.97
C ALA A 342 -11.74 10.14 11.38
N PHE A 343 -10.99 9.18 11.95
CA PHE A 343 -11.06 7.80 11.51
C PHE A 343 -12.40 7.15 11.84
N ALA A 344 -12.97 7.45 13.01
CA ALA A 344 -14.33 7.05 13.40
C ALA A 344 -15.38 7.48 12.35
N ASN A 345 -15.27 8.73 11.89
CA ASN A 345 -16.15 9.27 10.86
C ASN A 345 -15.98 8.51 9.53
N ALA A 346 -14.73 8.22 9.14
CA ALA A 346 -14.41 7.50 7.90
C ALA A 346 -14.92 6.05 7.89
N VAL A 347 -15.02 5.39 9.06
CA VAL A 347 -15.58 4.05 9.19
C VAL A 347 -17.09 4.03 9.51
N GLY A 348 -17.75 5.21 9.53
CA GLY A 348 -19.19 5.34 9.67
C GLY A 348 -19.74 5.09 11.07
N LEU A 349 -18.96 5.35 12.12
CA LEU A 349 -19.40 5.21 13.51
C LEU A 349 -20.12 6.47 14.02
N ASP A 350 -20.97 6.29 15.02
CA ASP A 350 -21.54 7.41 15.78
C ASP A 350 -20.45 8.09 16.62
N LEU A 351 -20.09 9.30 16.21
CA LEU A 351 -19.03 10.08 16.83
C LEU A 351 -19.31 10.44 18.30
N ASP A 352 -20.57 10.65 18.69
CA ASP A 352 -20.90 10.97 20.08
C ASP A 352 -20.71 9.73 20.97
N GLN A 353 -21.12 8.56 20.47
CA GLN A 353 -20.91 7.28 21.15
C GLN A 353 -19.41 6.94 21.26
N VAL A 354 -18.63 7.20 20.19
CA VAL A 354 -17.17 7.03 20.19
C VAL A 354 -16.51 7.95 21.21
N LEU A 355 -16.90 9.22 21.26
CA LEU A 355 -16.37 10.17 22.24
C LEU A 355 -16.67 9.74 23.66
N ASP A 356 -17.92 9.35 23.95
CA ASP A 356 -18.31 8.87 25.28
C ASP A 356 -17.47 7.65 25.71
N LEU A 357 -17.34 6.65 24.83
CA LEU A 357 -16.49 5.49 25.09
C LEU A 357 -15.04 5.90 25.40
N CYS A 358 -14.45 6.74 24.54
CA CYS A 358 -13.04 7.09 24.63
C CYS A 358 -12.75 7.93 25.89
N VAL A 359 -13.66 8.82 26.28
CA VAL A 359 -13.54 9.65 27.50
C VAL A 359 -13.70 8.82 28.78
N ASN A 360 -14.45 7.71 28.74
CA ASN A 360 -14.77 6.88 29.90
C ASN A 360 -13.98 5.56 29.98
N ALA A 361 -12.98 5.38 29.12
CA ALA A 361 -12.17 4.16 29.01
C ALA A 361 -10.68 4.46 28.72
N ALA A 362 -9.98 3.44 28.25
CA ALA A 362 -8.54 3.41 27.95
C ALA A 362 -8.15 4.23 26.70
N GLY A 363 -8.69 5.44 26.57
CA GLY A 363 -8.33 6.46 25.56
C GLY A 363 -8.49 7.88 26.09
N ALA A 364 -8.93 8.04 27.34
CA ALA A 364 -9.30 9.34 27.89
C ALA A 364 -8.08 10.25 28.01
N SER A 365 -8.24 11.51 27.59
CA SER A 365 -7.28 12.58 27.82
C SER A 365 -8.01 13.89 28.04
N THR A 366 -7.35 14.84 28.69
CA THR A 366 -7.89 16.19 28.85
C THR A 366 -8.10 16.84 27.49
N MET A 367 -7.17 16.63 26.55
CA MET A 367 -7.30 17.14 25.17
C MET A 367 -8.54 16.56 24.45
N LEU A 368 -8.83 15.27 24.58
CA LEU A 368 -10.03 14.68 23.97
C LEU A 368 -11.32 15.25 24.58
N LYS A 369 -11.36 15.45 25.90
CA LYS A 369 -12.52 16.02 26.59
C LYS A 369 -12.83 17.46 26.14
N ILE A 370 -11.79 18.28 26.02
CA ILE A 370 -11.91 19.70 25.66
C ILE A 370 -12.17 19.85 24.16
N TYR A 371 -11.38 19.16 23.32
CA TYR A 371 -11.38 19.38 21.87
C TYR A 371 -12.27 18.40 21.09
N GLY A 372 -12.68 17.28 21.69
CA GLY A 372 -13.53 16.27 21.06
C GLY A 372 -14.85 16.84 20.50
N PRO A 373 -15.69 17.51 21.32
CA PRO A 373 -16.95 18.07 20.82
C PRO A 373 -16.75 19.10 19.68
N PRO A 374 -15.79 20.05 19.76
CA PRO A 374 -15.44 20.91 18.62
C PRO A 374 -14.98 20.14 17.37
N ILE A 375 -14.17 19.08 17.51
CA ILE A 375 -13.75 18.21 16.40
C ILE A 375 -14.97 17.57 15.74
N ILE A 376 -15.86 16.97 16.52
CA ILE A 376 -17.07 16.30 16.02
C ILE A 376 -17.96 17.28 15.28
N ASN A 377 -18.19 18.47 15.85
CA ASN A 377 -18.98 19.50 15.20
C ASN A 377 -18.36 19.90 13.86
N ALA A 378 -17.04 20.08 13.79
CA ALA A 378 -16.33 20.39 12.55
C ALA A 378 -16.45 19.27 11.49
N LEU A 379 -16.35 17.99 11.90
CA LEU A 379 -16.52 16.84 11.02
C LEU A 379 -17.94 16.75 10.45
N ARG A 380 -18.96 17.04 11.27
CA ARG A 380 -20.38 16.99 10.86
C ARG A 380 -20.76 18.08 9.86
N ILE A 381 -20.26 19.30 10.04
CA ILE A 381 -20.64 20.45 9.21
C ILE A 381 -19.80 20.60 7.94
N GLY A 382 -18.71 19.83 7.79
CA GLY A 382 -17.83 19.86 6.60
C GLY A 382 -17.09 21.19 6.39
N ALA A 383 -17.16 22.11 7.35
CA ALA A 383 -16.51 23.41 7.33
C ALA A 383 -15.97 23.70 8.73
N ALA A 384 -14.68 23.93 8.87
CA ALA A 384 -14.17 24.31 10.17
C ALA A 384 -14.69 25.72 10.51
N SER A 385 -15.37 25.82 11.66
CA SER A 385 -16.08 27.03 12.03
C SER A 385 -15.08 28.19 12.15
N LYS A 386 -15.48 29.38 11.66
CA LYS A 386 -14.67 30.61 11.81
C LYS A 386 -14.45 31.03 13.27
N ASN A 387 -15.16 30.42 14.22
CA ASN A 387 -15.13 30.75 15.64
C ASN A 387 -14.69 29.53 16.46
N TRP A 388 -13.49 29.02 16.18
CA TRP A 388 -12.86 28.03 17.05
C TRP A 388 -12.06 28.74 18.14
N THR A 389 -12.60 28.71 19.34
CA THR A 389 -11.91 29.02 20.60
C THR A 389 -12.25 27.87 21.52
N ALA A 390 -11.25 27.27 22.18
CA ALA A 390 -11.56 26.38 23.29
C ALA A 390 -12.48 27.15 24.25
N THR A 391 -13.65 26.58 24.55
CA THR A 391 -14.75 27.27 25.24
C THR A 391 -14.40 27.71 26.67
N ASP A 392 -13.18 27.40 27.13
CA ASP A 392 -12.66 27.54 28.49
C ASP A 392 -11.35 28.35 28.58
N GLY A 393 -10.85 28.93 27.48
CA GLY A 393 -9.57 29.66 27.46
C GLY A 393 -8.33 28.78 27.23
N SER A 394 -8.49 27.52 26.79
CA SER A 394 -7.36 26.69 26.37
C SER A 394 -6.64 27.23 25.11
N PRO A 395 -5.34 26.91 24.92
CA PRO A 395 -4.53 27.47 23.84
C PRO A 395 -5.04 27.17 22.45
N SER A 396 -4.78 28.09 21.51
CA SER A 396 -5.11 27.87 20.11
C SER A 396 -4.24 26.77 19.47
N LEU A 397 -4.65 26.20 18.34
CA LEU A 397 -3.83 25.25 17.59
C LEU A 397 -2.46 25.83 17.20
N GLY A 398 -2.42 27.12 16.83
CA GLY A 398 -1.17 27.80 16.52
C GLY A 398 -0.24 27.85 17.73
N GLU A 399 -0.78 28.21 18.90
CA GLU A 399 -0.01 28.23 20.15
C GLU A 399 0.50 26.84 20.55
N VAL A 400 -0.30 25.78 20.35
CA VAL A 400 0.15 24.39 20.60
C VAL A 400 1.27 24.02 19.63
N ALA A 401 1.14 24.36 18.35
CA ALA A 401 2.14 24.08 17.33
C ALA A 401 3.47 24.82 17.59
N ASP A 402 3.40 26.10 17.96
CA ASP A 402 4.57 26.92 18.27
C ASP A 402 5.33 26.35 19.48
N ARG A 403 4.62 26.00 20.57
CA ARG A 403 5.22 25.34 21.73
C ARG A 403 5.87 24.01 21.37
N LEU A 404 5.23 23.20 20.53
CA LEU A 404 5.79 21.93 20.07
C LEU A 404 7.08 22.11 19.25
N GLN A 405 7.21 23.20 18.47
CA GLN A 405 8.47 23.48 17.76
C GLN A 405 9.63 23.69 18.75
N HIS A 406 9.40 24.39 19.85
CA HIS A 406 10.41 24.55 20.91
C HIS A 406 10.78 23.23 21.58
N VAL A 407 9.81 22.33 21.74
CA VAL A 407 10.03 20.96 22.24
C VAL A 407 10.92 20.18 21.29
N VAL A 408 10.59 20.14 20.00
CA VAL A 408 11.35 19.41 18.96
C VAL A 408 12.80 19.91 18.91
N GLN A 409 13.00 21.24 18.87
CA GLN A 409 14.34 21.83 18.90
C GLN A 409 15.14 21.43 20.14
N SER A 410 14.49 21.40 21.31
CA SER A 410 15.15 20.99 22.56
C SER A 410 15.52 19.50 22.54
N ALA A 411 14.66 18.64 21.99
CA ALA A 411 14.94 17.21 21.87
C ALA A 411 16.06 16.90 20.87
N GLU A 412 16.11 17.62 19.74
CA GLU A 412 17.20 17.53 18.75
C GLU A 412 18.55 17.89 19.37
N GLN A 413 18.61 18.96 20.17
CA GLN A 413 19.83 19.36 20.89
C GLN A 413 20.29 18.28 21.89
N LEU A 414 19.34 17.62 22.55
CA LEU A 414 19.60 16.54 23.50
C LEU A 414 19.79 15.17 22.84
N LYS A 415 19.59 15.06 21.52
CA LYS A 415 19.59 13.81 20.74
C LYS A 415 18.62 12.76 21.27
N VAL A 416 17.50 13.20 21.84
CA VAL A 416 16.42 12.30 22.28
C VAL A 416 15.47 12.07 21.10
N PRO A 417 15.20 10.81 20.70
CA PRO A 417 14.25 10.55 19.63
C PRO A 417 12.83 10.91 20.09
N LEU A 418 12.07 11.61 19.24
CA LEU A 418 10.64 11.87 19.44
C LEU A 418 9.85 11.31 18.26
N PHE A 419 9.41 10.06 18.35
CA PHE A 419 8.62 9.41 17.28
C PHE A 419 7.29 10.13 17.07
N LEU A 420 6.55 10.39 18.15
CA LEU A 420 5.23 11.01 18.09
C LEU A 420 5.32 12.54 18.09
N GLY A 421 6.26 13.14 18.80
CA GLY A 421 6.46 14.58 18.82
C GLY A 421 6.81 15.16 17.45
N LEU A 422 7.69 14.48 16.70
CA LEU A 422 8.02 14.88 15.32
C LEU A 422 6.82 14.72 14.38
N GLU A 423 6.09 13.62 14.51
CA GLU A 423 4.90 13.35 13.69
C GLU A 423 3.77 14.34 13.99
N ALA A 424 3.52 14.66 15.26
CA ALA A 424 2.60 15.71 15.68
C ALA A 424 3.01 17.07 15.10
N SER A 425 4.31 17.39 15.08
CA SER A 425 4.81 18.63 14.48
C SER A 425 4.54 18.70 12.97
N ARG A 426 4.74 17.58 12.26
CA ARG A 426 4.40 17.46 10.83
C ARG A 426 2.91 17.68 10.61
N VAL A 427 2.10 17.00 11.40
CA VAL A 427 0.63 17.10 11.38
C VAL A 427 0.15 18.54 11.62
N PHE A 428 0.63 19.23 12.66
CA PHE A 428 0.25 20.62 12.91
C PHE A 428 0.68 21.55 11.79
N ARG A 429 1.88 21.35 11.22
CA ARG A 429 2.37 22.16 10.09
C ARG A 429 1.46 22.01 8.88
N GLU A 430 1.08 20.79 8.54
CA GLU A 430 0.16 20.53 7.43
C GLU A 430 -1.23 21.14 7.69
N ALA A 431 -1.75 20.99 8.92
CA ALA A 431 -3.02 21.57 9.32
C ALA A 431 -3.02 23.11 9.22
N LEU A 432 -1.95 23.78 9.67
CA LEU A 432 -1.83 25.24 9.65
C LEU A 432 -1.54 25.82 8.26
N GLN A 433 -1.00 25.04 7.32
CA GLN A 433 -0.82 25.45 5.93
C GLN A 433 -2.14 25.46 5.13
N SER A 434 -3.17 24.75 5.61
CA SER A 434 -4.46 24.57 4.90
C SER A 434 -5.48 25.73 5.07
N GLY A 435 -5.18 26.76 5.88
CA GLY A 435 -6.05 27.93 6.08
C GLY A 435 -5.82 28.63 7.44
N PRO A 436 -6.52 29.74 7.75
CA PRO A 436 -6.33 30.47 9.01
C PRO A 436 -6.61 29.61 10.26
N PRO A 437 -6.00 29.89 11.43
CA PRO A 437 -5.95 29.00 12.61
C PRO A 437 -7.29 28.45 13.14
N GLY A 438 -8.41 29.13 12.84
CA GLY A 438 -9.75 28.69 13.19
C GLY A 438 -10.27 27.49 12.39
N LEU A 439 -9.65 27.18 11.24
CA LEU A 439 -10.07 26.07 10.38
C LEU A 439 -9.43 24.70 10.72
N ALA A 440 -8.44 24.67 11.60
CA ALA A 440 -7.43 23.62 11.56
C ALA A 440 -7.71 22.37 12.44
N VAL A 441 -8.79 22.32 13.24
CA VAL A 441 -9.01 21.19 14.18
C VAL A 441 -9.51 19.91 13.50
N ALA A 442 -10.37 20.04 12.49
CA ALA A 442 -10.58 18.92 11.57
C ALA A 442 -9.29 18.66 10.81
N ALA A 443 -8.58 19.69 10.34
CA ALA A 443 -7.35 19.58 9.55
C ALA A 443 -6.14 18.94 10.26
N VAL A 444 -6.13 18.86 11.60
CA VAL A 444 -5.10 18.11 12.35
C VAL A 444 -5.03 16.68 11.81
N VAL A 445 -6.12 16.09 11.30
CA VAL A 445 -6.03 14.77 10.63
C VAL A 445 -6.92 14.64 9.40
N ASN A 446 -7.94 15.49 9.28
CA ASN A 446 -8.72 15.71 8.08
C ASN A 446 -7.97 16.69 7.17
N LEU A 447 -6.74 16.33 6.76
CA LEU A 447 -6.36 16.71 5.42
C LEU A 447 -7.28 15.89 4.52
N PRO A 448 -8.19 16.52 3.75
CA PRO A 448 -8.57 15.88 2.50
C PRO A 448 -7.26 15.56 1.79
N PHE A 449 -7.30 14.61 0.87
CA PHE A 449 -6.46 14.76 -0.30
C PHE A 449 -6.88 16.10 -0.96
N THR A 450 -6.41 17.24 -0.45
CA THR A 450 -6.36 18.48 -1.22
C THR A 450 -5.18 18.27 -2.15
N THR A 451 -5.43 17.50 -3.21
CA THR A 451 -5.16 18.08 -4.51
C THR A 451 -5.67 19.51 -4.45
N SER A 452 -4.79 20.45 -4.74
CA SER A 452 -5.16 21.76 -5.25
C SER A 452 -6.53 21.68 -5.93
N SER A 453 -7.42 22.55 -5.48
CA SER A 453 -8.82 22.64 -5.88
C SER A 453 -8.97 22.57 -7.40
N GLN A 454 -9.17 21.34 -7.94
CA GLN A 454 -9.69 21.05 -9.29
C GLN A 454 -9.80 19.55 -9.70
N SER A 455 -9.44 18.54 -8.88
CA SER A 455 -9.18 17.18 -9.42
C SER A 455 -9.92 15.95 -8.84
N THR A 456 -11.00 16.07 -8.05
CA THR A 456 -11.62 14.88 -7.39
C THR A 456 -12.69 14.12 -8.19
N THR A 457 -12.99 14.45 -9.44
CA THR A 457 -13.86 13.60 -10.28
C THR A 457 -13.10 12.48 -11.01
N HIS A 458 -11.77 12.50 -10.96
CA HIS A 458 -10.88 11.72 -11.84
C HIS A 458 -10.52 10.31 -11.35
N ALA A 459 -10.17 10.14 -10.07
CA ALA A 459 -9.81 8.83 -9.50
C ALA A 459 -10.99 7.84 -9.39
N ALA A 460 -12.22 8.34 -9.19
CA ALA A 460 -13.43 7.51 -9.08
C ALA A 460 -13.71 6.72 -10.37
N ASN A 461 -13.28 7.22 -11.53
CA ASN A 461 -13.55 6.59 -12.82
C ASN A 461 -12.51 5.55 -13.24
N MET A 462 -11.24 5.70 -12.84
CA MET A 462 -10.28 4.60 -12.97
C MET A 462 -10.69 3.43 -12.06
N GLU A 463 -11.18 3.71 -10.85
CA GLU A 463 -11.78 2.67 -10.01
C GLU A 463 -12.99 2.02 -10.69
N ASN A 464 -13.90 2.79 -11.30
CA ASN A 464 -15.02 2.25 -12.08
C ASN A 464 -14.57 1.41 -13.29
N ALA A 465 -13.49 1.80 -13.98
CA ALA A 465 -12.95 1.07 -15.12
C ALA A 465 -12.27 -0.25 -14.71
N ILE A 466 -11.65 -0.30 -13.53
CA ILE A 466 -10.98 -1.49 -12.99
C ILE A 466 -11.94 -2.37 -12.18
N ARG A 467 -13.06 -1.84 -11.69
CA ARG A 467 -14.02 -2.56 -10.85
C ARG A 467 -14.53 -3.87 -11.49
N PRO A 468 -14.91 -3.93 -12.79
CA PRO A 468 -15.27 -5.20 -13.42
C PRO A 468 -14.14 -6.24 -13.32
N HIS A 469 -12.89 -5.82 -13.55
CA HIS A 469 -11.72 -6.70 -13.47
C HIS A 469 -11.57 -7.37 -12.11
N PHE A 470 -11.62 -6.62 -11.01
CA PHE A 470 -11.41 -7.18 -9.68
C PHE A 470 -12.61 -7.94 -9.10
N PHE A 471 -13.83 -7.54 -9.46
CA PHE A 471 -15.04 -8.07 -8.83
C PHE A 471 -15.77 -9.11 -9.67
N LYS A 472 -15.58 -9.14 -11.00
CA LYS A 472 -16.29 -10.06 -11.90
C LYS A 472 -15.39 -11.08 -12.58
N HIS A 473 -14.15 -10.74 -12.89
CA HIS A 473 -13.24 -11.61 -13.65
C HIS A 473 -12.42 -12.54 -12.73
N GLY A 474 -12.01 -13.71 -13.24
CA GLY A 474 -11.23 -14.72 -12.52
C GLY A 474 -12.05 -15.65 -11.61
N ARG A 475 -13.39 -15.66 -11.75
CA ARG A 475 -14.32 -16.55 -11.03
C ARG A 475 -14.91 -17.59 -11.98
N PRO A 476 -15.36 -18.77 -11.50
CA PRO A 476 -15.96 -19.80 -12.35
C PRO A 476 -17.20 -19.33 -13.15
N GLU A 477 -17.87 -18.30 -12.66
CA GLU A 477 -19.09 -17.70 -13.22
C GLU A 477 -18.84 -16.37 -13.96
N SER A 478 -17.58 -16.07 -14.29
CA SER A 478 -17.20 -14.92 -15.13
C SER A 478 -17.66 -15.10 -16.58
N ASP A 479 -18.06 -14.01 -17.24
CA ASP A 479 -18.36 -14.00 -18.67
C ASP A 479 -17.05 -13.94 -19.47
N PRO A 480 -16.70 -14.99 -20.26
CA PRO A 480 -15.48 -15.01 -21.04
C PRO A 480 -15.36 -13.87 -22.07
N GLU A 481 -16.47 -13.34 -22.56
CA GLU A 481 -16.45 -12.22 -23.51
C GLU A 481 -16.11 -10.88 -22.82
N GLU A 482 -16.61 -10.67 -21.60
CA GLU A 482 -16.28 -9.50 -20.76
C GLU A 482 -14.79 -9.54 -20.35
N GLU A 483 -14.27 -10.72 -19.99
CA GLU A 483 -12.85 -10.89 -19.64
C GLU A 483 -11.91 -10.59 -20.81
N ARG A 484 -12.26 -11.03 -22.04
CA ARG A 484 -11.46 -10.79 -23.24
C ARG A 484 -11.36 -9.30 -23.60
N LYS A 485 -12.38 -8.50 -23.28
CA LYS A 485 -12.42 -7.04 -23.53
C LYS A 485 -11.76 -6.23 -22.42
N CYS A 486 -11.40 -6.86 -21.30
CA CYS A 486 -10.79 -6.17 -20.16
C CYS A 486 -9.27 -5.99 -20.33
N HIS A 487 -8.79 -4.74 -20.38
CA HIS A 487 -7.36 -4.43 -20.50
C HIS A 487 -6.50 -5.05 -19.40
N TRP A 488 -7.00 -5.10 -18.16
CA TRP A 488 -6.26 -5.72 -17.05
C TRP A 488 -6.18 -7.24 -17.16
N CYS A 489 -7.22 -7.92 -17.66
CA CYS A 489 -7.13 -9.34 -17.98
C CYS A 489 -6.13 -9.59 -19.11
N GLN A 490 -6.15 -8.76 -20.17
CA GLN A 490 -5.20 -8.86 -21.28
C GLN A 490 -3.76 -8.70 -20.79
N ILE A 491 -3.44 -7.65 -20.02
CA ILE A 491 -2.09 -7.45 -19.46
C ILE A 491 -1.68 -8.59 -18.52
N ARG A 492 -2.60 -9.11 -17.70
CA ARG A 492 -2.34 -10.24 -16.79
C ARG A 492 -2.11 -11.55 -17.50
N SER A 493 -2.61 -11.70 -18.73
CA SER A 493 -2.39 -12.90 -19.55
C SER A 493 -0.95 -13.00 -20.05
N PHE A 494 -0.21 -11.89 -20.07
CA PHE A 494 1.19 -11.89 -20.49
C PHE A 494 2.03 -12.71 -19.52
N LYS A 495 2.86 -13.62 -20.07
CA LYS A 495 3.75 -14.51 -19.31
C LYS A 495 4.62 -13.75 -18.30
N THR A 496 4.97 -12.52 -18.64
CA THR A 496 5.90 -11.68 -17.91
C THR A 496 5.25 -10.83 -16.81
N HIS A 497 3.92 -10.83 -16.68
CA HIS A 497 3.19 -9.95 -15.76
C HIS A 497 3.62 -10.09 -14.29
N LYS A 498 3.94 -11.31 -13.84
CA LYS A 498 4.31 -11.57 -12.44
C LYS A 498 5.66 -10.97 -12.04
N SER A 499 6.62 -10.90 -12.97
CA SER A 499 7.98 -10.45 -12.70
C SER A 499 8.24 -9.02 -13.17
N ILE A 500 7.69 -8.63 -14.33
CA ILE A 500 7.90 -7.33 -14.98
C ILE A 500 6.55 -6.74 -15.45
N PRO A 501 5.71 -6.31 -14.49
CA PRO A 501 4.34 -5.92 -14.76
C PRO A 501 4.26 -4.68 -15.66
N ILE A 502 3.18 -4.64 -16.44
CA ILE A 502 2.66 -3.40 -17.03
C ILE A 502 1.56 -2.91 -16.10
N THR A 503 1.61 -1.64 -15.71
CA THR A 503 0.59 -1.00 -14.89
C THR A 503 -0.01 0.19 -15.63
N ILE A 504 -1.27 0.52 -15.35
CA ILE A 504 -1.96 1.71 -15.88
C ILE A 504 -2.37 2.56 -14.68
N VAL A 505 -1.98 3.83 -14.68
CA VAL A 505 -2.31 4.80 -13.62
C VAL A 505 -2.82 6.10 -14.24
N ASN A 506 -3.87 6.68 -13.66
CA ASN A 506 -4.31 8.03 -14.02
C ASN A 506 -4.56 8.80 -12.73
N GLU A 507 -3.79 9.86 -12.53
CA GLU A 507 -3.86 10.73 -11.35
C GLU A 507 -4.28 12.16 -11.73
N LEU A 508 -4.49 12.44 -13.02
CA LEU A 508 -4.69 13.80 -13.54
C LEU A 508 -6.11 14.08 -14.03
N ASP A 509 -6.72 13.12 -14.75
CA ASP A 509 -8.05 13.34 -15.36
C ASP A 509 -8.93 12.08 -15.39
N GLU A 510 -10.12 12.23 -15.98
CA GLU A 510 -11.15 11.19 -16.10
C GLU A 510 -10.91 10.22 -17.27
N ALA A 511 -9.83 10.40 -18.03
CA ALA A 511 -9.58 9.60 -19.21
C ALA A 511 -9.36 8.12 -18.83
N VAL A 512 -10.00 7.24 -19.59
CA VAL A 512 -9.73 5.80 -19.61
C VAL A 512 -9.12 5.45 -20.97
N LEU A 513 -8.43 4.31 -21.05
CA LEU A 513 -8.02 3.78 -22.34
C LEU A 513 -9.25 3.47 -23.19
N ASN A 514 -9.13 3.63 -24.51
CA ASN A 514 -10.21 3.30 -25.43
C ASN A 514 -10.69 1.84 -25.18
N PRO A 515 -11.96 1.60 -24.84
CA PRO A 515 -12.46 0.25 -24.58
C PRO A 515 -12.29 -0.73 -25.75
N GLU A 516 -12.20 -0.21 -26.98
CA GLU A 516 -11.97 -1.02 -28.19
C GLU A 516 -10.50 -1.37 -28.40
N PHE A 517 -9.58 -0.71 -27.68
CA PHE A 517 -8.15 -1.02 -27.74
C PHE A 517 -7.85 -2.39 -27.11
N ARG A 518 -6.88 -3.13 -27.65
CA ARG A 518 -6.47 -4.44 -27.13
C ARG A 518 -4.97 -4.52 -26.91
N PHE A 519 -4.56 -4.99 -25.73
CA PHE A 519 -3.17 -5.31 -25.44
C PHE A 519 -2.76 -6.62 -26.12
N ILE A 520 -1.64 -6.59 -26.84
CA ILE A 520 -0.98 -7.74 -27.48
C ILE A 520 0.49 -7.82 -27.03
N ASP A 521 1.07 -9.03 -27.05
CA ASP A 521 2.48 -9.28 -26.70
C ASP A 521 3.37 -9.66 -27.90
N HIS A 522 2.78 -9.73 -29.09
CA HIS A 522 3.43 -9.94 -30.38
C HIS A 522 2.66 -9.22 -31.48
N ASN A 523 3.31 -8.96 -32.62
CA ASN A 523 2.65 -8.40 -33.81
C ASN A 523 1.65 -9.39 -34.40
N ILE A 524 0.53 -8.88 -34.90
CA ILE A 524 -0.46 -9.65 -35.64
C ILE A 524 -0.27 -9.36 -37.12
N ILE A 525 -0.01 -10.37 -37.93
CA ILE A 525 0.16 -10.22 -39.38
C ILE A 525 -1.22 -10.35 -40.04
N ALA A 526 -1.61 -9.38 -40.87
CA ALA A 526 -2.87 -9.43 -41.60
C ALA A 526 -2.84 -10.52 -42.70
N ASP A 527 -4.02 -11.07 -43.04
CA ASP A 527 -4.15 -12.21 -43.95
C ASP A 527 -3.62 -11.94 -45.38
N ASP A 528 -3.59 -10.67 -45.80
CA ASP A 528 -3.13 -10.21 -47.10
C ASP A 528 -1.64 -9.85 -47.14
N VAL A 529 -0.95 -9.91 -46.00
CA VAL A 529 0.48 -9.64 -45.91
C VAL A 529 1.26 -10.89 -46.32
N PRO A 530 2.11 -10.81 -47.36
CA PRO A 530 2.96 -11.94 -47.74
C PRO A 530 4.01 -12.19 -46.65
N VAL A 531 4.26 -13.45 -46.31
CA VAL A 531 5.29 -13.89 -45.36
C VAL A 531 6.21 -14.86 -46.10
N ALA A 532 7.50 -14.82 -45.82
CA ALA A 532 8.45 -15.77 -46.40
C ALA A 532 8.11 -17.22 -46.02
N GLU A 533 8.31 -18.17 -46.95
CA GLU A 533 8.04 -19.58 -46.65
C GLU A 533 9.02 -20.11 -45.60
N GLU A 534 8.52 -20.92 -44.68
CA GLU A 534 9.32 -21.50 -43.59
C GLU A 534 10.56 -22.26 -44.08
N ALA A 535 10.51 -22.82 -45.30
CA ALA A 535 11.63 -23.52 -45.93
C ALA A 535 12.85 -22.64 -46.22
N PHE A 536 12.68 -21.31 -46.29
CA PHE A 536 13.79 -20.36 -46.48
C PHE A 536 14.43 -19.91 -45.18
N ARG A 537 13.87 -20.27 -44.01
CA ARG A 537 14.44 -19.92 -42.71
C ARG A 537 15.81 -20.54 -42.53
N VAL A 538 16.82 -19.71 -42.32
CA VAL A 538 18.18 -20.15 -41.98
C VAL A 538 18.54 -19.72 -40.56
N GLY A 539 19.01 -20.68 -39.76
CA GLY A 539 19.45 -20.44 -38.38
C GLY A 539 20.96 -20.61 -38.18
N CYS A 540 21.45 -20.40 -36.95
CA CYS A 540 22.82 -20.77 -36.59
C CYS A 540 22.92 -22.27 -36.28
N ASP A 541 24.10 -22.84 -36.52
CA ASP A 541 24.48 -24.20 -36.07
C ASP A 541 25.16 -24.22 -34.69
N CYS A 542 25.17 -23.08 -34.00
CA CYS A 542 25.86 -22.91 -32.73
C CYS A 542 25.18 -23.68 -31.59
N THR A 543 25.95 -24.48 -30.82
CA THR A 543 25.44 -25.35 -29.74
C THR A 543 25.64 -24.77 -28.34
N ASP A 544 26.57 -23.84 -28.17
CA ASP A 544 26.84 -23.11 -26.92
C ASP A 544 27.26 -21.66 -27.24
N ASP A 545 27.08 -20.76 -26.29
CA ASP A 545 27.28 -19.31 -26.42
C ASP A 545 28.77 -18.95 -26.60
N GLU A 546 29.68 -19.71 -25.98
CA GLU A 546 31.13 -19.55 -26.15
C GLU A 546 31.63 -20.03 -27.53
N ASP A 547 30.87 -20.94 -28.16
CA ASP A 547 31.16 -21.54 -29.47
C ASP A 547 30.44 -20.82 -30.62
N CYS A 548 29.80 -19.67 -30.37
CA CYS A 548 29.10 -18.93 -31.42
C CYS A 548 30.06 -18.53 -32.56
N MET A 549 29.87 -19.12 -33.74
CA MET A 549 30.73 -18.91 -34.91
C MET A 549 30.33 -17.64 -35.67
N TYR A 550 30.78 -16.48 -35.19
CA TYR A 550 30.42 -15.14 -35.70
C TYR A 550 30.68 -14.91 -37.20
N GLY A 551 31.65 -15.61 -37.79
CA GLY A 551 32.03 -15.46 -39.20
C GLY A 551 31.28 -16.39 -40.17
N THR A 552 30.44 -17.30 -39.66
CA THR A 552 29.71 -18.27 -40.49
C THR A 552 28.19 -18.18 -40.29
N CYS A 553 27.72 -17.32 -39.39
CA CYS A 553 26.30 -17.06 -39.20
C CYS A 553 25.80 -16.14 -40.32
N GLN A 554 24.93 -16.67 -41.19
CA GLN A 554 24.35 -15.89 -42.31
C GLN A 554 23.56 -14.68 -41.80
N CYS A 555 22.84 -14.80 -40.68
CA CYS A 555 22.12 -13.67 -40.09
C CYS A 555 23.04 -12.51 -39.68
N LEU A 556 24.30 -12.80 -39.31
CA LEU A 556 25.28 -11.80 -38.90
C LEU A 556 26.25 -11.42 -40.04
N ASP A 557 26.04 -11.93 -41.26
CA ASP A 557 26.95 -11.64 -42.36
C ASP A 557 26.84 -10.20 -42.87
N GLU A 558 25.66 -9.61 -42.67
CA GLU A 558 25.36 -8.22 -43.04
C GLU A 558 25.73 -7.20 -41.95
N MET A 559 26.21 -7.67 -40.79
CA MET A 559 26.68 -6.81 -39.71
C MET A 559 28.17 -6.50 -39.87
N GLU A 560 28.53 -5.22 -39.78
CA GLU A 560 29.92 -4.82 -39.78
C GLU A 560 30.66 -5.42 -38.56
N PRO A 561 31.88 -5.95 -38.76
CA PRO A 561 32.68 -6.47 -37.67
C PRO A 561 33.07 -5.34 -36.72
N ASP A 562 33.03 -5.62 -35.42
CA ASP A 562 33.36 -4.64 -34.40
C ASP A 562 34.88 -4.34 -34.40
N ASP A 563 35.22 -3.05 -34.42
CA ASP A 563 36.61 -2.54 -34.35
C ASP A 563 36.99 -2.10 -32.91
N ASP A 564 36.06 -2.15 -31.95
CA ASP A 564 36.29 -1.73 -30.55
C ASP A 564 37.21 -2.69 -29.77
N GLU A 565 38.26 -2.15 -29.13
CA GLU A 565 39.31 -2.86 -28.36
C GLU A 565 38.88 -3.35 -26.95
N ASP A 566 37.61 -3.21 -26.57
CA ASP A 566 37.12 -3.40 -25.19
C ASP A 566 36.85 -4.87 -24.76
N ASP A 567 37.35 -5.88 -25.49
CA ASP A 567 37.23 -7.31 -25.10
C ASP A 567 38.47 -7.75 -24.31
N ASP A 568 38.41 -7.56 -22.99
CA ASP A 568 39.40 -8.05 -22.03
C ASP A 568 39.36 -9.60 -21.95
N GLY A 569 40.36 -10.28 -22.51
CA GLY A 569 40.70 -11.63 -22.05
C GLY A 569 41.21 -12.67 -23.06
N SER A 570 42.52 -12.61 -23.31
CA SER A 570 43.43 -13.77 -23.47
C SER A 570 43.55 -14.53 -24.81
N ASN A 571 44.81 -14.57 -25.26
CA ASN A 571 45.44 -15.57 -26.13
C ASN A 571 44.86 -15.82 -27.54
N GLY A 572 45.24 -14.94 -28.46
CA GLY A 572 45.83 -15.40 -29.72
C GLY A 572 44.86 -15.89 -30.80
N ARG A 573 43.92 -15.02 -31.19
CA ARG A 573 43.45 -14.72 -32.57
C ARG A 573 42.23 -13.79 -32.43
N PRO A 574 42.20 -12.59 -33.04
CA PRO A 574 41.06 -11.69 -32.90
C PRO A 574 39.85 -12.27 -33.65
N ARG A 575 38.94 -12.91 -32.93
CA ARG A 575 37.63 -13.29 -33.45
C ARG A 575 36.71 -12.09 -33.26
N ARG A 576 36.55 -11.26 -34.29
CA ARG A 576 35.71 -10.05 -34.24
C ARG A 576 34.25 -10.44 -34.02
N LYS A 577 33.71 -10.17 -32.83
CA LYS A 577 32.30 -10.43 -32.49
C LYS A 577 31.42 -9.44 -33.26
N ARG A 578 30.49 -9.94 -34.08
CA ARG A 578 29.57 -9.11 -34.91
C ARG A 578 28.27 -8.69 -34.20
N PHE A 579 28.09 -9.05 -32.93
CA PHE A 579 26.86 -8.74 -32.20
C PHE A 579 26.65 -7.25 -32.00
N ALA A 580 25.38 -6.84 -32.07
CA ALA A 580 24.94 -5.52 -31.69
C ALA A 580 25.11 -5.23 -30.19
N TYR A 581 25.24 -6.28 -29.37
CA TYR A 581 25.27 -6.21 -27.90
C TYR A 581 26.63 -6.57 -27.31
N TYR A 582 26.93 -6.03 -26.13
CA TYR A 582 28.01 -6.55 -25.30
C TYR A 582 27.67 -7.98 -24.83
N SER A 583 28.59 -8.92 -25.06
CA SER A 583 28.38 -10.35 -24.77
C SER A 583 28.62 -10.75 -23.32
N SER A 584 29.42 -9.98 -22.59
CA SER A 584 29.96 -10.35 -21.28
C SER A 584 30.22 -9.10 -20.41
N GLY A 585 30.49 -9.32 -19.12
CA GLY A 585 30.81 -8.26 -18.16
C GLY A 585 29.58 -7.47 -17.68
N SER A 586 29.83 -6.34 -17.02
CA SER A 586 28.78 -5.50 -16.41
C SER A 586 27.85 -4.80 -17.42
N LYS A 587 28.23 -4.80 -18.71
CA LYS A 587 27.45 -4.25 -19.82
C LYS A 587 26.70 -5.32 -20.62
N ALA A 588 26.77 -6.60 -20.23
CA ALA A 588 26.17 -7.70 -20.99
C ALA A 588 24.69 -7.43 -21.32
N GLY A 589 24.33 -7.58 -22.60
CA GLY A 589 22.98 -7.32 -23.12
C GLY A 589 22.67 -5.86 -23.44
N LEU A 590 23.56 -4.91 -23.14
CA LEU A 590 23.43 -3.52 -23.59
C LEU A 590 23.87 -3.40 -25.06
N LEU A 591 23.15 -2.59 -25.82
CA LEU A 591 23.46 -2.22 -27.19
C LEU A 591 24.77 -1.42 -27.23
N LYS A 592 25.67 -1.79 -28.14
CA LYS A 592 26.98 -1.16 -28.28
C LYS A 592 26.86 0.29 -28.74
N ASN A 593 27.83 1.12 -28.36
CA ASN A 593 27.87 2.53 -28.76
C ASN A 593 27.88 2.69 -30.29
N ARG A 594 28.61 1.85 -31.03
CA ARG A 594 28.63 1.88 -32.50
C ARG A 594 27.21 1.81 -33.08
N ILE A 595 26.41 0.84 -32.64
CA ILE A 595 25.03 0.68 -33.10
C ILE A 595 24.14 1.83 -32.63
N LEU A 596 24.25 2.24 -31.36
CA LEU A 596 23.43 3.33 -30.78
C LEU A 596 23.49 4.64 -31.58
N HIS A 597 24.63 4.94 -32.21
CA HIS A 597 24.83 6.17 -33.00
C HIS A 597 24.74 5.93 -34.53
N SER A 598 24.37 4.72 -34.96
CA SER A 598 24.22 4.36 -36.37
C SER A 598 22.74 4.23 -36.76
N ARG A 599 22.47 3.99 -38.05
CA ARG A 599 21.17 3.52 -38.54
C ARG A 599 21.25 2.03 -38.95
N GLU A 600 22.24 1.30 -38.48
CA GLU A 600 22.37 -0.12 -38.82
C GLU A 600 21.22 -0.93 -38.20
N PRO A 601 20.63 -1.87 -38.94
CA PRO A 601 19.66 -2.79 -38.36
C PRO A 601 20.35 -3.77 -37.39
N ILE A 602 19.59 -4.31 -36.45
CA ILE A 602 20.03 -5.31 -35.50
C ILE A 602 19.62 -6.68 -36.02
N TYR A 603 20.58 -7.58 -36.24
CA TYR A 603 20.28 -8.98 -36.57
C TYR A 603 20.43 -9.86 -35.33
N GLU A 604 19.34 -10.52 -34.94
CA GLU A 604 19.32 -11.42 -33.80
C GLU A 604 19.18 -12.88 -34.23
N CYS A 605 19.50 -13.79 -33.31
CA CYS A 605 19.08 -15.18 -33.50
C CYS A 605 17.55 -15.29 -33.36
N HIS A 606 16.97 -16.36 -33.93
CA HIS A 606 15.53 -16.61 -33.95
C HIS A 606 15.21 -18.09 -33.68
N GLU A 607 13.95 -18.46 -33.71
CA GLU A 607 13.48 -19.81 -33.37
C GLU A 607 14.06 -20.93 -34.25
N GLY A 608 14.49 -20.59 -35.48
CA GLY A 608 15.19 -21.52 -36.37
C GLY A 608 16.68 -21.69 -36.06
N CYS A 609 17.27 -20.90 -35.15
CA CYS A 609 18.66 -21.07 -34.72
C CYS A 609 18.79 -22.15 -33.64
N ASN A 610 19.85 -22.96 -33.71
CA ASN A 610 20.10 -24.05 -32.76
C ASN A 610 20.63 -23.58 -31.38
N CYS A 611 21.00 -22.30 -31.24
CA CYS A 611 21.51 -21.77 -29.98
C CYS A 611 20.45 -21.63 -28.90
N SER A 612 20.92 -21.62 -27.65
CA SER A 612 20.08 -21.47 -26.47
C SER A 612 19.29 -20.15 -26.46
N PRO A 613 18.15 -20.08 -25.74
CA PRO A 613 17.46 -18.83 -25.45
C PRO A 613 18.30 -17.81 -24.66
N GLN A 614 19.39 -18.25 -24.04
CA GLN A 614 20.32 -17.41 -23.29
C GLN A 614 21.35 -16.73 -24.20
N CYS A 615 21.37 -17.08 -25.48
CA CYS A 615 22.31 -16.56 -26.46
C CYS A 615 22.42 -15.03 -26.36
N PRO A 616 23.64 -14.47 -26.26
CA PRO A 616 23.86 -13.04 -26.13
C PRO A 616 23.31 -12.22 -27.31
N ASN A 617 22.98 -12.86 -28.43
CA ASN A 617 22.36 -12.25 -29.62
C ASN A 617 20.82 -12.37 -29.69
N ARG A 618 20.16 -12.64 -28.56
CA ARG A 618 18.69 -12.75 -28.45
C ARG A 618 18.12 -11.75 -27.43
N VAL A 619 18.51 -10.48 -27.47
CA VAL A 619 18.09 -9.48 -26.46
C VAL A 619 16.64 -9.02 -26.70
N VAL A 620 16.28 -8.62 -27.91
CA VAL A 620 14.91 -8.19 -28.28
C VAL A 620 13.97 -9.39 -28.28
N GLU A 621 14.41 -10.51 -28.84
CA GLU A 621 13.62 -11.75 -28.89
C GLU A 621 13.28 -12.29 -27.50
N ARG A 622 14.19 -12.18 -26.52
CA ARG A 622 13.92 -12.55 -25.12
C ARG A 622 12.78 -11.74 -24.50
N GLY A 623 12.43 -10.61 -25.11
CA GLY A 623 11.38 -9.72 -24.67
C GLY A 623 11.82 -8.77 -23.57
N ARG A 624 10.90 -7.89 -23.20
CA ARG A 624 11.12 -6.84 -22.19
C ARG A 624 11.72 -7.41 -20.91
N THR A 625 12.62 -6.65 -20.28
CA THR A 625 13.25 -7.00 -18.99
C THR A 625 12.97 -5.99 -17.87
N VAL A 626 12.21 -4.93 -18.17
CA VAL A 626 11.88 -3.86 -17.24
C VAL A 626 10.37 -3.76 -17.03
N PRO A 627 9.88 -3.38 -15.84
CA PRO A 627 8.47 -3.04 -15.64
C PRO A 627 8.12 -1.72 -16.37
N LEU A 628 6.89 -1.60 -16.84
CA LEU A 628 6.40 -0.37 -17.48
C LEU A 628 5.12 0.12 -16.80
N GLN A 629 4.95 1.44 -16.79
CA GLN A 629 3.77 2.09 -16.26
C GLN A 629 3.23 3.08 -17.30
N ILE A 630 2.06 2.77 -17.84
CA ILE A 630 1.25 3.69 -18.64
C ILE A 630 0.64 4.69 -17.65
N PHE A 631 0.90 5.97 -17.85
CA PHE A 631 0.42 7.02 -16.96
C PHE A 631 -0.22 8.17 -17.73
N ARG A 632 -1.10 8.93 -17.08
CA ARG A 632 -1.65 10.14 -17.68
C ARG A 632 -0.66 11.30 -17.54
N THR A 633 -0.35 11.96 -18.65
CA THR A 633 0.46 13.20 -18.70
C THR A 633 -0.44 14.43 -18.65
N GLU A 634 0.14 15.58 -18.28
CA GLU A 634 -0.61 16.84 -18.11
C GLU A 634 -1.23 17.36 -19.42
N ASP A 635 -0.54 17.18 -20.55
CA ASP A 635 -0.94 17.81 -21.82
C ASP A 635 -0.71 16.96 -23.09
N ARG A 636 0.03 15.84 -23.00
CA ARG A 636 0.35 14.96 -24.14
C ARG A 636 -0.51 13.72 -24.23
N GLY A 637 -1.43 13.54 -23.29
CA GLY A 637 -2.32 12.40 -23.24
C GLY A 637 -1.78 11.28 -22.35
N TRP A 638 -1.82 10.04 -22.82
CA TRP A 638 -1.20 8.91 -22.12
C TRP A 638 0.29 8.85 -22.45
N GLY A 639 1.11 8.57 -21.45
CA GLY A 639 2.57 8.43 -21.52
C GLY A 639 3.02 7.09 -20.94
N VAL A 640 4.31 6.77 -21.06
CA VAL A 640 4.92 5.59 -20.43
C VAL A 640 6.12 6.01 -19.61
N ARG A 641 6.28 5.43 -18.42
CA ARG A 641 7.48 5.55 -17.59
C ARG A 641 7.92 4.19 -17.06
N CYS A 642 9.17 4.10 -16.61
CA CYS A 642 9.71 2.89 -15.98
C CYS A 642 9.89 3.11 -14.47
N PRO A 643 9.33 2.26 -13.59
CA PRO A 643 9.52 2.37 -12.13
C PRO A 643 10.93 2.05 -11.62
N VAL A 644 11.85 1.63 -12.50
CA VAL A 644 13.25 1.30 -12.18
C VAL A 644 14.18 2.01 -13.15
N ASP A 645 15.44 2.17 -12.77
CA ASP A 645 16.45 2.78 -13.64
C ASP A 645 16.70 1.93 -14.89
N ILE A 646 16.82 2.58 -16.05
CA ILE A 646 17.20 1.97 -17.33
C ILE A 646 18.60 2.47 -17.71
N LYS A 647 19.49 1.56 -18.10
CA LYS A 647 20.84 1.89 -18.55
C LYS A 647 20.88 2.25 -20.02
N LYS A 648 21.82 3.12 -20.40
CA LYS A 648 22.16 3.39 -21.80
C LYS A 648 22.43 2.08 -22.53
N GLY A 649 21.80 1.90 -23.70
CA GLY A 649 21.86 0.70 -24.51
C GLY A 649 20.93 -0.43 -24.05
N GLN A 650 20.17 -0.27 -22.97
CA GLN A 650 19.26 -1.31 -22.52
C GLN A 650 18.02 -1.37 -23.41
N PHE A 651 17.61 -2.59 -23.77
CA PHE A 651 16.35 -2.86 -24.46
C PHE A 651 15.17 -2.59 -23.53
N VAL A 652 14.20 -1.81 -24.01
CA VAL A 652 13.00 -1.45 -23.26
C VAL A 652 11.84 -2.36 -23.65
N ASP A 653 11.33 -2.26 -24.87
CA ASP A 653 10.26 -3.11 -25.41
C ASP A 653 10.15 -2.91 -26.93
N ARG A 654 9.28 -3.67 -27.62
CA ARG A 654 8.98 -3.48 -29.05
C ARG A 654 7.78 -2.56 -29.24
N TYR A 655 7.77 -1.80 -30.33
CA TYR A 655 6.52 -1.22 -30.85
C TYR A 655 5.72 -2.32 -31.54
N LEU A 656 4.51 -2.58 -31.06
CA LEU A 656 3.67 -3.68 -31.55
C LEU A 656 2.41 -3.15 -32.25
N GLY A 657 1.85 -3.94 -33.15
CA GLY A 657 0.60 -3.62 -33.82
C GLY A 657 0.12 -4.72 -34.76
N GLU A 658 -0.87 -4.37 -35.55
CA GLU A 658 -1.25 -5.13 -36.74
C GLU A 658 -0.32 -4.74 -37.90
N ILE A 659 0.36 -5.71 -38.50
CA ILE A 659 1.17 -5.49 -39.70
C ILE A 659 0.24 -5.57 -40.89
N ILE A 660 0.13 -4.47 -41.63
CA ILE A 660 -0.78 -4.27 -42.76
C ILE A 660 -0.03 -3.81 -44.00
N THR A 661 -0.67 -3.97 -45.15
CA THR A 661 -0.18 -3.46 -46.43
C THR A 661 -0.26 -1.93 -46.50
N SER A 662 0.60 -1.30 -47.31
CA SER A 662 0.55 0.15 -47.54
C SER A 662 -0.81 0.62 -48.07
N GLU A 663 -1.48 -0.19 -48.91
CA GLU A 663 -2.83 0.11 -49.42
C GLU A 663 -3.88 0.17 -48.28
N GLU A 664 -3.83 -0.80 -47.36
CA GLU A 664 -4.73 -0.82 -46.20
C GLU A 664 -4.42 0.33 -45.24
N ALA A 665 -3.16 0.68 -45.05
CA ALA A 665 -2.77 1.84 -44.25
C ALA A 665 -3.32 3.15 -44.82
N ASP A 666 -3.21 3.37 -46.13
CA ASP A 666 -3.77 4.55 -46.82
C ASP A 666 -5.30 4.60 -46.75
N ARG A 667 -5.96 3.44 -46.83
CA ARG A 667 -7.41 3.32 -46.62
C ARG A 667 -7.79 3.77 -45.21
N ARG A 668 -7.05 3.32 -44.17
CA ARG A 668 -7.26 3.70 -42.77
C ARG A 668 -6.99 5.18 -42.53
N ARG A 669 -5.90 5.76 -43.07
CA ARG A 669 -5.59 7.21 -43.02
C ARG A 669 -6.70 8.05 -43.63
N THR A 670 -7.21 7.65 -44.80
CA THR A 670 -8.31 8.36 -45.47
C THR A 670 -9.57 8.37 -44.60
N GLN A 671 -9.88 7.24 -43.94
CA GLN A 671 -11.02 7.12 -43.04
C GLN A 671 -10.83 7.92 -41.73
N ALA A 672 -9.61 7.99 -41.20
CA ALA A 672 -9.25 8.76 -40.01
C ALA A 672 -9.35 10.28 -40.26
N SER A 673 -8.88 10.74 -41.43
CA SER A 673 -8.96 12.14 -41.88
C SER A 673 -10.42 12.64 -41.96
N ILE A 674 -11.33 11.81 -42.48
CA ILE A 674 -12.78 12.12 -42.55
C ILE A 674 -13.41 12.24 -41.15
N SER A 675 -12.87 11.53 -40.16
CA SER A 675 -13.37 11.49 -38.78
C SER A 675 -12.62 12.42 -37.80
N GLN A 676 -11.71 13.27 -38.29
CA GLN A 676 -10.85 14.16 -37.50
C GLN A 676 -10.04 13.43 -36.40
N ARG A 677 -9.69 12.16 -36.62
CA ARG A 677 -8.79 11.39 -35.74
C ARG A 677 -7.34 11.55 -36.23
N LYS A 678 -6.37 11.57 -35.30
CA LYS A 678 -4.96 11.82 -35.63
C LYS A 678 -4.27 10.55 -36.17
N ASP A 679 -3.51 10.67 -37.26
CA ASP A 679 -2.74 9.60 -37.92
C ASP A 679 -1.40 9.27 -37.21
N VAL A 680 -1.40 8.99 -35.90
CA VAL A 680 -0.14 8.95 -35.08
C VAL A 680 0.37 7.55 -34.75
N TYR A 681 -0.32 6.49 -35.16
CA TYR A 681 -0.05 5.11 -34.71
C TYR A 681 0.43 4.17 -35.81
N LEU A 682 0.80 4.70 -36.97
CA LEU A 682 1.32 3.96 -38.11
C LEU A 682 2.84 4.14 -38.20
N PHE A 683 3.58 3.04 -38.20
CA PHE A 683 5.01 3.03 -38.43
C PHE A 683 5.35 2.20 -39.66
N ALA A 684 6.01 2.82 -40.64
CA ALA A 684 6.48 2.12 -41.82
C ALA A 684 7.64 1.16 -41.48
N LEU A 685 7.58 -0.04 -42.05
CA LEU A 685 8.66 -1.03 -42.05
C LEU A 685 9.52 -0.84 -43.31
N ASP A 686 10.06 0.37 -43.49
CA ASP A 686 10.75 0.81 -44.71
C ASP A 686 12.26 0.56 -44.70
N LYS A 687 12.81 0.05 -43.59
CA LYS A 687 14.26 -0.10 -43.39
C LYS A 687 14.96 -0.85 -44.52
N PHE A 688 14.29 -1.83 -45.10
CA PHE A 688 14.80 -2.71 -46.14
C PHE A 688 14.07 -2.55 -47.48
N SER A 689 13.17 -1.57 -47.58
CA SER A 689 12.45 -1.29 -48.82
C SER A 689 13.42 -0.72 -49.85
N ASP A 690 13.50 -1.39 -50.99
CA ASP A 690 14.35 -1.02 -52.10
C ASP A 690 13.62 -1.37 -53.41
N PRO A 691 13.06 -0.38 -54.12
CA PRO A 691 12.34 -0.59 -55.37
C PRO A 691 13.15 -1.31 -56.45
N ASP A 692 14.49 -1.29 -56.37
CA ASP A 692 15.40 -1.96 -57.30
C ASP A 692 15.84 -3.36 -56.81
N SER A 693 15.30 -3.84 -55.68
CA SER A 693 15.64 -5.15 -55.12
C SER A 693 15.18 -6.30 -56.03
N ILE A 694 15.98 -7.37 -56.03
CA ILE A 694 15.65 -8.63 -56.71
C ILE A 694 14.58 -9.40 -55.93
N ASP A 695 14.49 -9.18 -54.61
CA ASP A 695 13.47 -9.76 -53.76
C ASP A 695 12.14 -9.00 -53.97
N PRO A 696 11.09 -9.66 -54.50
CA PRO A 696 9.80 -9.02 -54.73
C PRO A 696 9.17 -8.42 -53.47
N LEU A 697 9.49 -8.95 -52.29
CA LEU A 697 8.95 -8.46 -51.01
C LEU A 697 9.59 -7.14 -50.59
N LEU A 698 10.88 -6.95 -50.91
CA LEU A 698 11.62 -5.71 -50.64
C LEU A 698 11.39 -4.63 -51.70
N ALA A 699 11.07 -5.05 -52.93
CA ALA A 699 10.69 -4.15 -54.04
C ALA A 699 9.25 -3.63 -53.95
N ALA A 700 8.40 -4.31 -53.18
CA ALA A 700 7.03 -3.87 -52.91
C ALA A 700 6.99 -2.63 -51.98
N PRO A 701 5.89 -1.87 -51.96
CA PRO A 701 5.68 -0.83 -50.96
C PRO A 701 5.87 -1.36 -49.53
N PRO A 702 6.46 -0.57 -48.61
CA PRO A 702 6.69 -1.01 -47.24
C PRO A 702 5.39 -1.40 -46.55
N LEU A 703 5.46 -2.42 -45.70
CA LEU A 703 4.40 -2.72 -44.75
C LEU A 703 4.35 -1.65 -43.66
N GLU A 704 3.24 -1.58 -42.95
CA GLU A 704 3.08 -0.67 -41.81
C GLU A 704 2.60 -1.42 -40.57
N VAL A 705 3.11 -1.01 -39.40
CA VAL A 705 2.62 -1.46 -38.09
C VAL A 705 1.58 -0.47 -37.60
N ASP A 706 0.32 -0.90 -37.52
CA ASP A 706 -0.79 -0.12 -36.98
C ASP A 706 -1.04 -0.48 -35.50
N GLY A 707 -0.69 0.46 -34.62
CA GLY A 707 -0.91 0.34 -33.18
C GLY A 707 -2.23 0.94 -32.68
N GLU A 708 -3.13 1.43 -33.56
CA GLU A 708 -4.30 2.21 -33.13
C GLU A 708 -5.26 1.38 -32.28
N TRP A 709 -5.61 0.18 -32.75
CA TRP A 709 -6.63 -0.68 -32.12
C TRP A 709 -6.04 -1.81 -31.29
N MET A 710 -4.79 -2.20 -31.56
CA MET A 710 -4.11 -3.22 -30.79
C MET A 710 -2.61 -2.97 -30.75
N SER A 711 -2.01 -3.01 -29.56
CA SER A 711 -0.57 -2.78 -29.39
C SER A 711 -0.09 -3.22 -28.00
N GLY A 712 1.21 -3.09 -27.76
CA GLY A 712 1.82 -3.16 -26.44
C GLY A 712 1.73 -1.82 -25.68
N PRO A 713 2.44 -1.67 -24.54
CA PRO A 713 2.47 -0.43 -23.78
C PRO A 713 3.21 0.70 -24.54
N THR A 714 4.07 0.36 -25.49
CA THR A 714 4.93 1.28 -26.25
C THR A 714 4.20 2.23 -27.18
N ARG A 715 2.99 1.87 -27.62
CA ARG A 715 2.04 2.77 -28.30
C ARG A 715 1.86 4.12 -27.59
N PHE A 716 1.91 4.10 -26.27
CA PHE A 716 1.65 5.28 -25.43
C PHE A 716 2.91 6.11 -25.17
N ILE A 717 4.05 5.77 -25.78
CA ILE A 717 5.28 6.56 -25.61
C ILE A 717 5.15 7.85 -26.41
N ASN A 718 5.33 8.99 -25.73
CA ASN A 718 5.19 10.30 -26.34
C ASN A 718 6.43 10.74 -27.11
N HIS A 719 6.19 11.68 -28.02
CA HIS A 719 7.25 12.37 -28.73
C HIS A 719 8.09 13.29 -27.81
N SER A 720 9.40 13.33 -28.06
CA SER A 720 10.28 14.39 -27.60
C SER A 720 11.32 14.76 -28.66
N CYS A 721 11.64 16.06 -28.80
CA CYS A 721 12.76 16.52 -29.61
C CYS A 721 14.13 16.30 -28.92
N GLU A 722 14.14 16.02 -27.61
CA GLU A 722 15.29 15.51 -26.86
C GLU A 722 14.92 14.15 -26.26
N PRO A 723 14.80 13.10 -27.10
CA PRO A 723 14.33 11.81 -26.65
C PRO A 723 15.34 11.12 -25.72
N ASN A 724 14.85 10.19 -24.91
CA ASN A 724 15.70 9.31 -24.11
C ASN A 724 15.77 7.87 -24.66
N MET A 725 14.97 7.58 -25.69
CA MET A 725 15.00 6.32 -26.42
C MET A 725 15.00 6.54 -27.93
N ARG A 726 15.33 5.48 -28.67
CA ARG A 726 15.32 5.45 -30.13
C ARG A 726 14.85 4.09 -30.64
N ILE A 727 14.24 4.07 -31.82
CA ILE A 727 13.78 2.87 -32.51
C ILE A 727 14.94 2.31 -33.35
N PHE A 728 15.10 0.99 -33.31
CA PHE A 728 16.02 0.24 -34.15
C PHE A 728 15.24 -0.88 -34.84
N ALA A 729 15.43 -1.01 -36.16
CA ALA A 729 14.91 -2.16 -36.89
C ALA A 729 15.67 -3.41 -36.43
N ARG A 730 14.93 -4.41 -35.92
CA ARG A 730 15.49 -5.71 -35.53
C ARG A 730 14.96 -6.79 -36.47
N VAL A 731 15.88 -7.46 -37.15
CA VAL A 731 15.61 -8.61 -38.01
C VAL A 731 15.76 -9.87 -37.17
N GLY A 732 14.65 -10.60 -37.04
CA GLY A 732 14.65 -11.93 -36.45
C GLY A 732 14.92 -13.00 -37.48
N ASP A 733 14.16 -12.99 -38.57
CA ASP A 733 14.29 -13.95 -39.65
C ASP A 733 14.99 -13.28 -40.84
N HIS A 734 16.19 -13.74 -41.17
CA HIS A 734 16.93 -13.18 -42.30
C HIS A 734 16.22 -13.43 -43.64
N ALA A 735 15.38 -14.47 -43.71
CA ALA A 735 14.58 -14.79 -44.89
C ALA A 735 13.40 -13.82 -45.11
N ASP A 736 13.04 -13.04 -44.09
CA ASP A 736 11.88 -12.15 -44.11
C ASP A 736 12.27 -10.79 -43.51
N LYS A 737 13.05 -10.00 -44.27
CA LYS A 737 13.48 -8.66 -43.83
C LYS A 737 12.38 -7.62 -43.98
N HIS A 738 11.40 -7.86 -44.84
CA HIS A 738 10.26 -6.95 -45.01
C HIS A 738 9.37 -6.95 -43.77
N ILE A 739 9.37 -8.03 -42.96
CA ILE A 739 8.78 -8.07 -41.61
C ILE A 739 9.89 -8.02 -40.55
N HIS A 740 10.15 -6.82 -40.02
CA HIS A 740 11.10 -6.62 -38.92
C HIS A 740 10.45 -5.96 -37.71
N ASP A 741 11.04 -6.17 -36.53
CA ASP A 741 10.59 -5.56 -35.28
C ASP A 741 11.07 -4.11 -35.16
N LEU A 742 10.24 -3.25 -34.58
CA LEU A 742 10.62 -1.90 -34.16
C LEU A 742 11.02 -1.93 -32.68
N ALA A 743 12.32 -2.09 -32.39
CA ALA A 743 12.84 -2.27 -31.05
C ALA A 743 13.26 -0.93 -30.41
N LEU A 744 12.77 -0.63 -29.20
CA LEU A 744 13.11 0.60 -28.48
C LEU A 744 14.27 0.36 -27.51
N PHE A 745 15.32 1.16 -27.66
CA PHE A 745 16.51 1.14 -26.80
C PHE A 745 16.74 2.51 -26.16
N ALA A 746 17.20 2.51 -24.90
CA ALA A 746 17.61 3.74 -24.22
C ALA A 746 18.92 4.28 -24.80
N ILE A 747 18.96 5.57 -25.17
CA ILE A 747 20.16 6.21 -25.73
C ILE A 747 21.02 6.92 -24.67
N ARG A 748 20.52 6.99 -23.44
CA ARG A 748 21.22 7.44 -22.22
C ARG A 748 20.68 6.69 -21.01
N ASP A 749 21.31 6.87 -19.86
CA ASP A 749 20.73 6.41 -18.59
C ASP A 749 19.42 7.18 -18.32
N ILE A 750 18.38 6.45 -17.91
CA ILE A 750 17.05 6.97 -17.61
C ILE A 750 16.73 6.60 -16.16
N PRO A 751 16.63 7.58 -15.23
CA PRO A 751 16.23 7.35 -13.86
C PRO A 751 14.79 6.82 -13.74
N ALA A 752 14.54 6.03 -12.70
CA ALA A 752 13.21 5.57 -12.33
C ALA A 752 12.19 6.74 -12.27
N GLY A 753 11.05 6.54 -12.93
CA GLY A 753 9.94 7.49 -12.96
C GLY A 753 10.03 8.56 -14.06
N GLU A 754 11.16 8.70 -14.76
CA GLU A 754 11.27 9.58 -15.93
C GLU A 754 10.36 9.09 -17.08
N GLU A 755 9.67 10.01 -17.76
CA GLU A 755 8.84 9.68 -18.93
C GLU A 755 9.72 9.18 -20.07
N LEU A 756 9.39 8.01 -20.59
CA LEU A 756 10.01 7.45 -21.78
C LEU A 756 9.51 8.22 -23.00
N THR A 757 10.42 8.62 -23.87
CA THR A 757 10.11 9.39 -25.08
C THR A 757 11.04 9.01 -26.23
N PHE A 758 10.53 9.04 -27.46
CA PHE A 758 11.32 8.91 -28.69
C PHE A 758 10.92 9.98 -29.70
N ASP A 759 11.73 10.17 -30.73
CA ASP A 759 11.41 11.10 -31.80
C ASP A 759 10.57 10.37 -32.87
N TYR A 760 9.39 10.91 -33.20
CA TYR A 760 8.43 10.28 -34.13
C TYR A 760 8.88 10.37 -35.58
N VAL A 761 9.79 11.30 -35.89
CA VAL A 761 10.29 11.56 -37.24
C VAL A 761 11.77 11.20 -37.40
N ASP A 762 12.41 10.63 -36.37
CA ASP A 762 13.80 10.19 -36.49
C ASP A 762 13.92 9.04 -37.49
N GLY A 763 14.47 9.36 -38.67
CA GLY A 763 14.62 8.44 -39.80
C GLY A 763 13.99 8.93 -41.11
N LEU A 764 13.07 9.91 -41.08
CA LEU A 764 12.39 10.43 -42.27
C LEU A 764 13.17 11.62 -42.87
N GLU A 765 14.05 11.37 -43.84
CA GLU A 765 14.90 12.39 -44.48
C GLU A 765 14.11 13.47 -45.25
N THR A 766 12.82 13.24 -45.53
CA THR A 766 11.98 14.11 -46.38
C THR A 766 11.19 15.17 -45.62
N MET A 767 11.15 15.17 -44.28
CA MET A 767 10.28 16.06 -43.50
C MET A 767 10.96 17.33 -42.95
N GLU A 768 12.29 17.47 -43.05
CA GLU A 768 12.97 18.72 -42.66
C GLU A 768 12.58 19.90 -43.57
N ASP A 769 12.31 19.66 -44.86
CA ASP A 769 11.88 20.70 -45.81
C ASP A 769 10.41 21.13 -45.60
N ASP A 770 9.55 20.21 -45.15
CA ASP A 770 8.12 20.47 -44.95
C ASP A 770 7.84 21.36 -43.73
N ALA A 771 8.66 21.27 -42.69
CA ALA A 771 8.58 22.13 -41.51
C ALA A 771 8.85 23.63 -41.80
N HIS A 772 9.36 23.95 -42.99
CA HIS A 772 9.66 25.32 -43.43
C HIS A 772 8.69 25.87 -44.48
N ASP A 773 7.77 25.05 -45.04
CA ASP A 773 6.73 25.51 -45.97
C ASP A 773 5.56 26.19 -45.24
N PRO A 774 5.31 27.50 -45.46
CA PRO A 774 4.21 28.23 -44.83
C PRO A 774 2.81 27.67 -45.15
N ASN A 775 2.65 26.95 -46.27
CA ASN A 775 1.37 26.37 -46.68
C ASN A 775 1.07 25.06 -45.95
N LYS A 776 2.10 24.27 -45.58
CA LYS A 776 1.94 23.01 -44.84
C LYS A 776 1.75 23.22 -43.33
N LYS A 777 2.27 24.33 -42.78
CA LYS A 777 2.13 24.70 -41.34
C LYS A 777 0.70 24.76 -40.80
N LYS A 778 -0.33 24.91 -41.63
CA LYS A 778 -1.73 24.92 -41.18
C LYS A 778 -2.24 23.54 -40.75
N ASP A 779 -1.65 22.47 -41.29
CA ASP A 779 -2.08 21.09 -41.06
C ASP A 779 -1.13 20.32 -40.12
N MET A 780 -0.02 20.95 -39.70
CA MET A 780 0.99 20.40 -38.79
C MET A 780 0.52 20.37 -37.34
N THR A 781 0.79 19.27 -36.63
CA THR A 781 0.44 19.16 -35.19
C THR A 781 1.51 19.81 -34.32
N LYS A 782 1.10 20.71 -33.42
CA LYS A 782 2.03 21.39 -32.50
C LYS A 782 2.72 20.39 -31.57
N CYS A 783 4.04 20.54 -31.42
CA CYS A 783 4.84 19.76 -30.47
C CYS A 783 4.67 20.30 -29.04
N LEU A 784 4.43 19.38 -28.11
CA LEU A 784 4.23 19.65 -26.67
C LEU A 784 5.32 19.00 -25.81
N CYS A 785 6.53 18.79 -26.35
CA CYS A 785 7.60 18.14 -25.60
C CYS A 785 8.29 19.05 -24.56
N HIS A 786 8.09 20.37 -24.66
CA HIS A 786 8.65 21.40 -23.77
C HIS A 786 10.19 21.43 -23.64
N THR A 787 10.92 20.73 -24.52
CA THR A 787 12.38 20.74 -24.52
C THR A 787 12.92 22.07 -25.06
N LYS A 788 14.14 22.42 -24.67
CA LYS A 788 14.77 23.67 -25.11
C LYS A 788 15.07 23.67 -26.62
N SER A 789 15.34 22.50 -27.19
CA SER A 789 15.57 22.31 -28.62
C SER A 789 14.32 21.85 -29.40
N CYS A 790 13.11 22.11 -28.86
CA CYS A 790 11.86 21.73 -29.51
C CYS A 790 11.72 22.34 -30.92
N ARG A 791 11.42 21.49 -31.92
CA ARG A 791 11.17 21.90 -33.33
C ARG A 791 9.84 22.63 -33.53
N GLY A 792 8.96 22.65 -32.52
CA GLY A 792 7.68 23.35 -32.52
C GLY A 792 6.51 22.56 -33.11
N PHE A 793 6.76 21.60 -34.00
CA PHE A 793 5.75 20.75 -34.64
C PHE A 793 6.22 19.28 -34.68
N LEU A 794 5.26 18.34 -34.71
CA LEU A 794 5.52 16.90 -34.71
C LEU A 794 5.79 16.36 -36.13
N TRP A 795 5.05 16.84 -37.13
CA TRP A 795 5.14 16.56 -38.56
C TRP A 795 4.47 17.69 -39.34
#